data_AF-A0A173UZ76-F1
#
_entry.id   AF-A0A173UZ76-F1
#
_cell.length_a   1.000
_cell.length_b   1.000
_cell.length_c   1.000
_cell.angle_alpha   90.00
_cell.angle_beta   90.00
_cell.angle_gamma   90.00
#
_symmetry.space_group_name_H-M   'P 1'
#
loop_
_entity.id
_entity.type
_entity.pdbx_description
1 polymer ?
#
loop_
_entity_poly.entity_id
_entity_poly.type
_entity_poly.pdbx_seq_one_letter_code
_entity_poly.pdbx_strand_id
1 'polypeptide(L)'
;MIVLKADSELKMTFERLIKTMHANVNWTGLFVALDNYLILQGEVRSLFFHFDSRKVAENIVDLPIKEDEIKDTDEAAVRDVINMILYAFGKWGTIQGLRVEKNTEQLNTLFGHVLAGIYIEPEYTTQYFRFYHAGKRITYEDVIQAALEAKEAVQKEEEADEEQGLWHKVEWKMAHTVFERTELSLSERAKGRIGNNFYKVGYRCPKCKGNLHMIMYPKGKEFRIETPEGVVLLAKACTCAACHRFYTPRPWKLLGDGDIYLMDFEEDKKAYEDYLELMGRNGEHEANSRYNEYEDGRKPAGVEDEQQPLEELCEDLPEYSDADFEELLNKIEEGFFPESSIAACEPAIQEEKKRRKKLKSTPASDQDEVTDDEEEQDESKNRHAEKQHGNESAGESGWKRNEHKKQYEDVRQNETESRHVNASRYESDSRQPHEAGRIGGESSDEKYAQVNDAEEQKARETYQAKFGVADRMSERQLSELKHQLMHETRISPEERKQYLDVLEEKEQDRKLAALNKKAENCADKNYAVMRRVYDEIAEEKLPQEKKQNLLLNLKQKMQTQAEREVAELVGKMPPNMDRARYHALREKLKEYEGVDLTPYQERLESQKNLAEQQEIKNMIRQSRKITRDDLTELKERLKEKEFEPGLVLPYFEQIENKIRQMDENEIAEITGDPAHMSFDEGMDAYQKIAEGPYLPDLKDNALELLSRRLSKIKTDECEQLVNKLKNELEEAGITESQKHYFYPARKVLLKQAAPQETEVIDYAMASYAAGNGLFEYPIFVVDTSRNNSGKEGIILTPEHLYYSTLMTSYRIDVPSIDEITASTGLLNRGVYVTEKNGKKTKIPYAVENKQLTAYAGVLNEFIHYLQEKPDSRNISYLAKEKHDTICCFRCGYVYKGGNICPKCGFKNNA
;
A
#
# COMPACT_ATOMS: atom_id res chain seq x y z
N MET A 1 17.16 7.01 18.86
CA MET A 1 17.35 6.02 19.93
C MET A 1 16.01 5.83 20.62
N ILE A 2 15.58 4.59 20.86
CA ILE A 2 14.29 4.31 21.50
C ILE A 2 14.56 3.52 22.79
N VAL A 3 13.96 3.95 23.90
CA VAL A 3 14.09 3.30 25.21
C VAL A 3 12.75 2.65 25.59
N LEU A 4 12.82 1.36 25.92
CA LEU A 4 11.67 0.50 26.16
C LEU A 4 11.80 -0.20 27.52
N LYS A 5 10.73 -0.18 28.32
CA LYS A 5 10.67 -0.81 29.65
C LYS A 5 10.01 -2.19 29.57
N ALA A 6 10.75 -3.22 29.98
CA ALA A 6 10.33 -4.61 29.91
C ALA A 6 9.11 -4.90 30.79
N ASP A 7 8.07 -5.49 30.20
CA ASP A 7 6.95 -6.09 30.92
C ASP A 7 7.38 -7.31 31.76
N SER A 8 6.44 -7.92 32.49
CA SER A 8 6.74 -9.09 33.33
C SER A 8 7.21 -10.32 32.54
N GLU A 9 6.75 -10.53 31.31
CA GLU A 9 7.07 -11.73 30.51
C GLU A 9 8.44 -11.60 29.84
N LEU A 10 8.69 -10.47 29.17
CA LEU A 10 9.99 -10.10 28.62
C LEU A 10 11.05 -10.03 29.72
N LYS A 11 10.72 -9.46 30.90
CA LYS A 11 11.64 -9.44 32.03
C LYS A 11 12.01 -10.85 32.49
N MET A 12 11.04 -11.73 32.73
CA MET A 12 11.31 -13.12 33.12
C MET A 12 12.09 -13.89 32.04
N THR A 13 11.85 -13.61 30.76
CA THR A 13 12.48 -14.28 29.62
C THR A 13 13.93 -13.84 29.44
N PHE A 14 14.21 -12.53 29.42
CA PHE A 14 15.56 -12.01 29.20
C PHE A 14 16.44 -12.04 30.45
N GLU A 15 15.87 -11.99 31.68
CA GLU A 15 16.63 -12.36 32.88
C GLU A 15 17.11 -13.82 32.83
N ARG A 16 16.27 -14.74 32.34
CA ARG A 16 16.66 -16.15 32.15
C ARG A 16 17.74 -16.26 31.08
N LEU A 17 17.62 -15.54 29.97
CA LEU A 17 18.63 -15.48 28.91
C LEU A 17 20.01 -15.08 29.44
N ILE A 18 20.10 -13.97 30.19
CA ILE A 18 21.35 -13.48 30.79
C ILE A 18 21.98 -14.55 31.70
N LYS A 19 21.17 -15.18 32.55
CA LYS A 19 21.59 -16.26 33.46
C LYS A 19 22.09 -17.50 32.69
N THR A 20 21.42 -17.88 31.60
CA THR A 20 21.79 -19.02 30.73
C THR A 20 23.02 -18.75 29.86
N MET A 21 23.24 -17.49 29.44
CA MET A 21 24.46 -17.07 28.74
C MET A 21 25.66 -16.84 29.67
N HIS A 22 25.46 -16.93 30.99
CA HIS A 22 26.44 -16.55 32.03
C HIS A 22 26.99 -15.12 31.86
N ALA A 23 26.20 -14.21 31.29
CA ALA A 23 26.61 -12.84 31.01
C ALA A 23 26.66 -12.00 32.29
N ASN A 24 27.74 -11.24 32.47
CA ASN A 24 27.99 -10.41 33.66
C ASN A 24 27.28 -9.05 33.57
N VAL A 25 25.95 -9.10 33.48
CA VAL A 25 25.05 -7.95 33.24
C VAL A 25 23.95 -7.95 34.30
N ASN A 26 23.97 -6.97 35.22
CA ASN A 26 22.83 -6.72 36.10
C ASN A 26 21.86 -5.78 35.38
N TRP A 27 20.87 -6.37 34.70
CA TRP A 27 19.95 -5.67 33.79
C TRP A 27 18.90 -4.85 34.55
N THR A 28 18.72 -3.58 34.17
CA THR A 28 17.75 -2.65 34.79
C THR A 28 16.30 -3.03 34.48
N GLY A 29 16.07 -3.85 33.45
CA GLY A 29 14.76 -4.04 32.83
C GLY A 29 14.50 -3.09 31.67
N LEU A 30 15.46 -2.25 31.27
CA LEU A 30 15.35 -1.40 30.09
C LEU A 30 16.04 -2.03 28.88
N PHE A 31 15.33 -2.03 27.76
CA PHE A 31 15.80 -2.27 26.41
C PHE A 31 16.08 -0.92 25.74
N VAL A 32 17.11 -0.84 24.91
CA VAL A 32 17.40 0.32 24.07
C VAL A 32 17.62 -0.16 22.64
N ALA A 33 16.78 0.32 21.71
CA ALA A 33 17.00 0.14 20.28
C ALA A 33 17.81 1.33 19.75
N LEU A 34 18.89 1.03 19.02
CA LEU A 34 19.80 2.02 18.46
C LEU A 34 20.37 1.49 17.14
N ASP A 35 20.02 2.10 16.00
CA ASP A 35 20.42 1.65 14.67
C ASP A 35 20.17 0.12 14.48
N ASN A 36 21.21 -0.69 14.24
CA ASN A 36 21.13 -2.14 14.05
C ASN A 36 21.47 -2.93 15.34
N TYR A 37 21.25 -2.31 16.51
CA TYR A 37 21.42 -2.92 17.84
C TYR A 37 20.12 -2.98 18.65
N LEU A 38 19.91 -4.09 19.35
CA LEU A 38 19.20 -4.09 20.62
C LEU A 38 20.22 -4.14 21.77
N ILE A 39 20.06 -3.29 22.77
CA ILE A 39 20.90 -3.22 23.96
C ILE A 39 20.03 -3.48 25.19
N LEU A 40 20.41 -4.43 26.04
CA LEU A 40 19.83 -4.58 27.37
C LEU A 40 20.70 -3.79 28.34
N GLN A 41 20.16 -2.68 28.85
CA GLN A 41 20.91 -1.76 29.69
C GLN A 41 21.14 -2.36 31.09
N GLY A 42 22.39 -2.59 31.48
CA GLY A 42 22.70 -2.92 32.87
C GLY A 42 23.27 -1.74 33.64
N GLU A 43 23.31 -1.86 34.97
CA GLU A 43 23.81 -0.83 35.89
C GLU A 43 25.28 -0.43 35.66
N VAL A 44 26.07 -1.32 35.03
CA VAL A 44 27.51 -1.14 34.79
C VAL A 44 27.96 -1.74 33.45
N ARG A 45 27.39 -2.90 33.07
CA ARG A 45 27.61 -3.57 31.78
C ARG A 45 26.27 -3.83 31.11
N SER A 46 26.20 -3.61 29.82
CA SER A 46 25.01 -3.84 29.00
C SER A 46 25.26 -4.97 27.98
N LEU A 47 24.20 -5.70 27.61
CA LEU A 47 24.27 -6.80 26.64
C LEU A 47 23.78 -6.33 25.27
N PHE A 48 24.64 -6.38 24.25
CA PHE A 48 24.39 -5.90 22.90
C PHE A 48 24.12 -7.06 21.96
N PHE A 49 23.04 -6.97 21.19
CA PHE A 49 22.68 -7.86 20.08
C PHE A 49 22.79 -7.06 18.77
N HIS A 50 23.70 -7.44 17.87
CA HIS A 50 23.91 -6.71 16.61
C HIS A 50 23.54 -7.56 15.39
N PHE A 51 22.51 -7.13 14.65
CA PHE A 51 21.85 -7.94 13.62
C PHE A 51 22.75 -8.23 12.41
N ASP A 52 23.50 -7.24 11.92
CA ASP A 52 24.32 -7.37 10.69
C ASP A 52 25.64 -8.16 10.95
N SER A 53 26.10 -8.26 12.20
CA SER A 53 27.32 -9.04 12.55
C SER A 53 27.03 -10.35 13.28
N ARG A 54 25.76 -10.58 13.66
CA ARG A 54 25.25 -11.74 14.43
C ARG A 54 25.82 -11.87 15.85
N LYS A 55 26.66 -10.93 16.29
CA LYS A 55 27.36 -10.99 17.58
C LYS A 55 26.43 -10.60 18.72
N VAL A 56 26.57 -11.31 19.84
CA VAL A 56 26.14 -10.86 21.16
C VAL A 56 27.40 -10.51 21.96
N ALA A 57 27.41 -9.38 22.66
CA ALA A 57 28.59 -8.90 23.40
C ALA A 57 28.22 -8.13 24.68
N GLU A 58 28.99 -8.30 25.74
CA GLU A 58 28.98 -7.38 26.89
C GLU A 58 29.84 -6.15 26.57
N ASN A 59 29.35 -4.95 26.89
CA ASN A 59 30.19 -3.75 26.91
C ASN A 59 29.75 -2.77 28.00
N ILE A 60 30.66 -1.90 28.43
CA ILE A 60 30.35 -0.74 29.26
C ILE A 60 29.97 0.40 28.32
N VAL A 61 28.78 0.96 28.51
CA VAL A 61 28.30 2.14 27.77
C VAL A 61 27.53 3.03 28.74
N ASP A 62 27.73 4.33 28.62
CA ASP A 62 26.88 5.33 29.26
C ASP A 62 25.86 5.80 28.21
N LEU A 63 24.57 5.67 28.50
CA LEU A 63 23.48 6.00 27.59
C LEU A 63 22.63 7.11 28.23
N PRO A 64 22.49 8.29 27.59
CA PRO A 64 21.75 9.42 28.14
C PRO A 64 20.24 9.18 28.03
N ILE A 65 19.71 8.33 28.91
CA ILE A 65 18.29 8.04 29.04
C ILE A 65 17.66 9.06 29.99
N LYS A 66 16.54 9.66 29.59
CA LYS A 66 15.68 10.45 30.47
C LYS A 66 14.44 9.64 30.84
N GLU A 67 13.89 9.85 32.02
CA GLU A 67 12.72 9.11 32.50
C GLU A 67 11.44 9.43 31.70
N ASP A 68 11.36 10.63 31.09
CA ASP A 68 10.27 11.08 30.23
C ASP A 68 10.31 10.53 28.79
N GLU A 69 11.41 9.85 28.40
CA GLU A 69 11.59 9.26 27.06
C GLU A 69 11.46 7.72 27.03
N ILE A 70 11.01 7.11 28.14
CA ILE A 70 10.85 5.65 28.28
C ILE A 70 9.41 5.25 27.92
N LYS A 71 9.23 4.46 26.85
CA LYS A 71 7.95 3.79 26.52
C LYS A 71 7.89 2.40 27.16
N ASP A 72 6.69 1.88 27.43
CA ASP A 72 6.49 0.53 27.97
C ASP A 72 6.40 -0.55 26.86
N THR A 73 6.56 -1.83 27.21
CA THR A 73 6.46 -2.97 26.27
C THR A 73 5.22 -3.83 26.49
N ASP A 74 4.11 -3.22 26.87
CA ASP A 74 2.81 -3.90 27.02
C ASP A 74 2.22 -4.40 25.67
N GLU A 75 2.72 -3.86 24.58
CA GLU A 75 2.30 -4.04 23.18
C GLU A 75 2.70 -5.41 22.63
N ALA A 76 1.74 -6.14 22.06
CA ALA A 76 2.01 -7.44 21.43
C ALA A 76 3.03 -7.35 20.28
N ALA A 77 2.91 -6.34 19.41
CA ALA A 77 3.84 -6.14 18.28
C ALA A 77 5.28 -5.89 18.76
N VAL A 78 5.49 -4.98 19.72
CA VAL A 78 6.82 -4.71 20.29
C VAL A 78 7.37 -5.94 21.02
N ARG A 79 6.53 -6.66 21.78
CA ARG A 79 6.91 -7.92 22.45
C ARG A 79 7.37 -8.98 21.46
N ASP A 80 6.65 -9.18 20.35
CA ASP A 80 6.98 -10.19 19.34
C ASP A 80 8.24 -9.81 18.54
N VAL A 81 8.40 -8.53 18.16
CA VAL A 81 9.63 -8.02 17.52
C VAL A 81 10.85 -8.23 18.41
N ILE A 82 10.76 -7.97 19.72
CA ILE A 82 11.84 -8.25 20.68
C ILE A 82 12.07 -9.76 20.81
N ASN A 83 11.02 -10.58 20.88
CA ASN A 83 11.13 -12.04 21.00
C ASN A 83 11.75 -12.71 19.76
N MET A 84 11.60 -12.14 18.56
CA MET A 84 12.24 -12.64 17.33
C MET A 84 13.76 -12.78 17.45
N ILE A 85 14.42 -11.95 18.26
CA ILE A 85 15.87 -12.01 18.52
C ILE A 85 16.29 -13.35 19.10
N LEU A 86 15.48 -13.91 20.01
CA LEU A 86 15.73 -15.22 20.63
C LEU A 86 15.78 -16.32 19.58
N TYR A 87 14.89 -16.24 18.58
CA TYR A 87 14.88 -17.17 17.45
C TYR A 87 16.04 -16.94 16.49
N ALA A 88 16.34 -15.70 16.11
CA ALA A 88 17.39 -15.36 15.15
C ALA A 88 18.80 -15.70 15.66
N PHE A 89 19.16 -15.21 16.86
CA PHE A 89 20.47 -15.42 17.48
C PHE A 89 20.60 -16.83 18.10
N GLY A 90 19.49 -17.42 18.56
CA GLY A 90 19.42 -18.82 18.98
C GLY A 90 19.54 -19.81 17.81
N LYS A 91 19.23 -19.39 16.57
CA LYS A 91 19.49 -20.18 15.36
C LYS A 91 20.91 -20.03 14.84
N TRP A 92 21.50 -18.84 14.93
CA TRP A 92 22.93 -18.64 14.66
C TRP A 92 23.85 -19.28 15.71
N GLY A 93 23.32 -19.70 16.86
CA GLY A 93 24.07 -20.33 17.95
C GLY A 93 24.94 -19.35 18.73
N THR A 94 24.63 -18.05 18.67
CA THR A 94 25.39 -16.98 19.34
C THR A 94 24.85 -16.66 20.74
N ILE A 95 23.63 -17.11 21.05
CA ILE A 95 23.14 -17.29 22.42
C ILE A 95 23.63 -18.65 22.93
N GLN A 96 24.44 -18.69 23.98
CA GLN A 96 24.79 -19.94 24.64
C GLN A 96 23.58 -20.53 25.36
N GLY A 97 23.40 -21.85 25.28
CA GLY A 97 22.31 -22.59 25.94
C GLY A 97 20.95 -22.57 25.22
N LEU A 98 20.76 -21.76 24.17
CA LEU A 98 19.56 -21.75 23.34
C LEU A 98 19.84 -22.36 21.96
N ARG A 99 19.00 -23.29 21.50
CA ARG A 99 19.14 -23.93 20.18
C ARG A 99 17.80 -23.98 19.46
N VAL A 100 17.74 -23.41 18.25
CA VAL A 100 16.53 -23.35 17.44
C VAL A 100 16.56 -24.40 16.33
N GLU A 101 15.59 -25.31 16.33
CA GLU A 101 15.56 -26.43 15.38
C GLU A 101 14.99 -26.03 14.00
N LYS A 102 13.97 -25.15 13.96
CA LYS A 102 13.35 -24.62 12.72
C LYS A 102 14.37 -24.24 11.65
N ASN A 103 14.12 -24.56 10.39
CA ASN A 103 15.03 -24.21 9.28
C ASN A 103 14.93 -22.70 8.92
N THR A 104 15.81 -22.22 8.04
CA THR A 104 15.87 -20.79 7.66
C THR A 104 14.59 -20.31 6.97
N GLU A 105 13.95 -21.16 6.17
CA GLU A 105 12.69 -20.85 5.47
C GLU A 105 11.53 -20.69 6.46
N GLN A 106 11.37 -21.65 7.37
CA GLN A 106 10.40 -21.62 8.48
C GLN A 106 10.59 -20.43 9.41
N LEU A 107 11.81 -19.91 9.53
CA LEU A 107 12.10 -18.68 10.28
C LEU A 107 11.74 -17.43 9.47
N ASN A 108 12.05 -17.36 8.17
CA ASN A 108 11.57 -16.28 7.31
C ASN A 108 10.04 -16.21 7.26
N THR A 109 9.33 -17.34 7.16
CA THR A 109 7.86 -17.36 7.25
C THR A 109 7.35 -16.85 8.60
N LEU A 110 7.97 -17.29 9.70
CA LEU A 110 7.60 -16.84 11.06
C LEU A 110 7.81 -15.33 11.23
N PHE A 111 8.98 -14.83 10.85
CA PHE A 111 9.31 -13.41 10.95
C PHE A 111 8.45 -12.57 10.00
N GLY A 112 8.13 -13.09 8.81
CA GLY A 112 7.22 -12.46 7.88
C GLY A 112 5.82 -12.28 8.47
N HIS A 113 5.28 -13.29 9.17
CA HIS A 113 3.99 -13.16 9.85
C HIS A 113 4.02 -12.12 10.98
N VAL A 114 5.10 -12.05 11.77
CA VAL A 114 5.21 -11.05 12.86
C VAL A 114 5.33 -9.63 12.31
N LEU A 115 6.13 -9.43 11.25
CA LEU A 115 6.42 -8.09 10.71
C LEU A 115 5.40 -7.61 9.66
N ALA A 116 4.56 -8.50 9.10
CA ALA A 116 3.47 -8.13 8.19
C ALA A 116 2.39 -7.25 8.85
N GLY A 117 2.26 -7.29 10.18
CA GLY A 117 1.40 -6.36 10.93
C GLY A 117 1.89 -4.91 10.87
N ILE A 118 3.19 -4.70 10.63
CA ILE A 118 3.85 -3.38 10.64
C ILE A 118 4.53 -3.05 9.30
N TYR A 119 4.11 -3.71 8.22
CA TYR A 119 4.52 -3.45 6.83
C TYR A 119 6.05 -3.57 6.60
N ILE A 120 6.72 -4.49 7.29
CA ILE A 120 8.17 -4.71 7.17
C ILE A 120 8.47 -6.13 6.66
N GLU A 121 9.37 -6.21 5.68
CA GLU A 121 9.83 -7.44 5.04
C GLU A 121 11.14 -7.93 5.67
N PRO A 122 11.18 -9.13 6.29
CA PRO A 122 12.40 -9.72 6.83
C PRO A 122 13.20 -10.50 5.78
N GLU A 123 14.52 -10.33 5.82
CA GLU A 123 15.49 -11.20 5.13
C GLU A 123 16.44 -11.82 6.16
N TYR A 124 16.04 -12.96 6.73
CA TYR A 124 16.88 -13.75 7.64
C TYR A 124 17.68 -14.80 6.86
N THR A 125 19.00 -14.75 7.00
CA THR A 125 19.92 -15.71 6.37
C THR A 125 20.89 -16.31 7.39
N THR A 126 21.77 -17.21 6.95
CA THR A 126 22.88 -17.69 7.79
C THR A 126 23.96 -16.63 8.03
N GLN A 127 23.93 -15.51 7.28
CA GLN A 127 25.00 -14.49 7.27
C GLN A 127 24.60 -13.18 7.96
N TYR A 128 23.34 -12.77 7.86
CA TYR A 128 22.78 -11.52 8.38
C TYR A 128 21.27 -11.66 8.62
N PHE A 129 20.68 -10.70 9.34
CA PHE A 129 19.24 -10.49 9.39
C PHE A 129 18.97 -9.02 9.05
N ARG A 130 18.16 -8.77 8.02
CA ARG A 130 17.82 -7.43 7.53
C ARG A 130 16.31 -7.24 7.47
N PHE A 131 15.95 -5.97 7.41
CA PHE A 131 14.58 -5.48 7.38
C PHE A 131 14.45 -4.49 6.23
N TYR A 132 13.36 -4.57 5.49
CA TYR A 132 13.04 -3.67 4.39
C TYR A 132 11.61 -3.14 4.55
N HIS A 133 11.39 -1.91 4.08
CA HIS A 133 10.07 -1.31 3.99
C HIS A 133 9.95 -0.67 2.59
N ALA A 134 8.92 -1.04 1.82
CA ALA A 134 8.80 -0.70 0.40
C ALA A 134 10.10 -0.94 -0.41
N GLY A 135 10.76 -2.09 -0.18
CA GLY A 135 12.05 -2.45 -0.81
C GLY A 135 13.28 -1.64 -0.37
N LYS A 136 13.13 -0.60 0.47
CA LYS A 136 14.24 0.18 1.04
C LYS A 136 14.70 -0.49 2.34
N ARG A 137 16.02 -0.70 2.51
CA ARG A 137 16.58 -1.27 3.75
C ARG A 137 16.42 -0.27 4.91
N ILE A 138 15.94 -0.76 6.05
CA ILE A 138 15.81 0.00 7.31
C ILE A 138 16.68 -0.60 8.42
N THR A 139 16.79 0.11 9.55
CA THR A 139 17.50 -0.31 10.77
C THR A 139 16.57 -1.04 11.74
N TYR A 140 17.10 -1.67 12.79
CA TYR A 140 16.24 -2.32 13.80
C TYR A 140 15.53 -1.29 14.71
N GLU A 141 16.13 -0.11 14.90
CA GLU A 141 15.46 1.02 15.53
C GLU A 141 14.19 1.43 14.77
N ASP A 142 14.24 1.48 13.43
CA ASP A 142 13.07 1.76 12.59
C ASP A 142 11.99 0.68 12.71
N VAL A 143 12.37 -0.60 12.88
CA VAL A 143 11.42 -1.71 13.11
C VAL A 143 10.69 -1.54 14.45
N ILE A 144 11.41 -1.12 15.49
CA ILE A 144 10.82 -0.83 16.81
C ILE A 144 9.95 0.43 16.75
N GLN A 145 10.36 1.45 16.00
CA GLN A 145 9.54 2.65 15.77
C GLN A 145 8.23 2.28 15.06
N ALA A 146 8.28 1.49 13.99
CA ALA A 146 7.10 1.02 13.27
C ALA A 146 6.17 0.13 14.14
N ALA A 147 6.73 -0.63 15.10
CA ALA A 147 5.94 -1.40 16.06
C ALA A 147 5.17 -0.50 17.03
N LEU A 148 5.79 0.58 17.52
CA LEU A 148 5.16 1.60 18.36
C LEU A 148 4.17 2.45 17.57
N GLU A 149 4.49 2.82 16.33
CA GLU A 149 3.64 3.60 15.44
C GLU A 149 2.42 2.82 14.97
N ALA A 150 2.50 1.48 14.85
CA ALA A 150 1.32 0.65 14.63
C ALA A 150 0.33 0.72 15.80
N LYS A 151 0.81 0.82 17.05
CA LYS A 151 -0.05 1.11 18.21
C LYS A 151 -0.52 2.55 18.22
N GLU A 152 0.33 3.54 17.91
CA GLU A 152 -0.14 4.94 17.81
C GLU A 152 -1.15 5.13 16.67
N ALA A 153 -1.10 4.33 15.61
CA ALA A 153 -2.11 4.29 14.55
C ALA A 153 -3.39 3.61 15.03
N VAL A 154 -3.32 2.39 15.58
CA VAL A 154 -4.50 1.67 16.11
C VAL A 154 -5.16 2.44 17.26
N GLN A 155 -4.39 3.05 18.16
CA GLN A 155 -4.92 3.89 19.23
C GLN A 155 -5.46 5.22 18.70
N LYS A 156 -4.90 5.83 17.65
CA LYS A 156 -5.58 6.95 16.97
C LYS A 156 -6.80 6.49 16.17
N GLU A 157 -6.87 5.23 15.74
CA GLU A 157 -8.05 4.65 15.10
C GLU A 157 -9.16 4.28 16.10
N GLU A 158 -8.81 4.02 17.38
CA GLU A 158 -9.74 3.78 18.51
C GLU A 158 -10.06 5.04 19.33
N GLU A 159 -9.18 6.04 19.39
CA GLU A 159 -9.42 7.34 20.05
C GLU A 159 -10.01 8.39 19.08
N ALA A 160 -9.72 8.31 17.77
CA ALA A 160 -10.54 8.99 16.75
C ALA A 160 -11.81 8.19 16.46
N ASP A 161 -12.60 8.00 17.51
CA ASP A 161 -13.98 7.54 17.53
C ASP A 161 -14.93 8.68 17.03
N GLU A 162 -14.50 9.32 15.94
CA GLU A 162 -15.39 10.05 15.04
C GLU A 162 -16.12 9.05 14.14
N GLU A 163 -16.89 8.15 14.78
CA GLU A 163 -17.86 7.31 14.08
C GLU A 163 -18.77 8.22 13.24
N GLN A 164 -18.55 8.24 11.92
CA GLN A 164 -19.56 8.68 10.96
C GLN A 164 -20.63 7.61 10.88
N GLY A 165 -21.38 7.48 11.97
CA GLY A 165 -22.37 6.43 12.13
C GLY A 165 -23.47 6.47 11.06
N LEU A 166 -24.32 5.46 11.11
CA LEU A 166 -25.41 5.21 10.17
C LEU A 166 -26.26 6.44 9.83
N TRP A 167 -26.83 6.41 8.64
CA TRP A 167 -27.97 7.26 8.34
C TRP A 167 -29.17 6.80 9.19
N HIS A 168 -29.59 7.62 10.15
CA HIS A 168 -30.80 7.37 10.93
C HIS A 168 -31.96 8.19 10.38
N LYS A 169 -33.00 7.49 9.94
CA LYS A 169 -34.33 8.09 9.76
C LYS A 169 -34.89 8.48 11.12
N VAL A 170 -34.66 9.73 11.53
CA VAL A 170 -35.16 10.28 12.79
C VAL A 170 -36.69 10.44 12.71
N GLU A 171 -37.37 9.34 13.03
CA GLU A 171 -38.81 9.14 12.95
C GLU A 171 -39.31 8.47 14.24
N TRP A 172 -40.25 9.12 14.92
CA TRP A 172 -40.85 8.63 16.17
C TRP A 172 -41.95 7.62 15.87
N LYS A 173 -41.70 6.32 16.10
CA LYS A 173 -42.68 5.24 15.85
C LYS A 173 -43.66 5.13 17.03
N MET A 174 -44.94 4.88 16.76
CA MET A 174 -45.92 4.54 17.82
C MET A 174 -45.57 3.18 18.43
N ALA A 175 -45.60 3.07 19.76
CA ALA A 175 -45.34 1.83 20.49
C ALA A 175 -46.20 1.73 21.76
N HIS A 176 -46.44 0.50 22.22
CA HIS A 176 -47.05 0.25 23.52
C HIS A 176 -46.11 -0.58 24.39
N THR A 177 -45.79 -0.11 25.59
CA THR A 177 -44.84 -0.79 26.49
C THR A 177 -45.10 -0.43 27.96
N VAL A 178 -44.81 -1.35 28.88
CA VAL A 178 -45.02 -1.14 30.32
C VAL A 178 -43.69 -0.82 31.00
N PHE A 179 -43.65 0.31 31.72
CA PHE A 179 -42.48 0.75 32.48
C PHE A 179 -42.59 0.29 33.94
N GLU A 180 -41.57 -0.42 34.43
CA GLU A 180 -41.43 -0.68 35.87
C GLU A 180 -40.99 0.62 36.57
N ARG A 181 -41.55 0.92 37.75
CA ARG A 181 -41.09 2.04 38.60
C ARG A 181 -40.39 1.51 39.86
N THR A 182 -39.23 2.08 40.15
CA THR A 182 -38.48 1.92 41.39
C THR A 182 -38.43 3.24 42.15
N GLU A 183 -38.52 3.20 43.47
CA GLU A 183 -38.41 4.42 44.29
C GLU A 183 -36.95 4.92 44.29
N LEU A 184 -36.76 6.21 43.97
CA LEU A 184 -35.46 6.89 43.99
C LEU A 184 -35.53 8.12 44.88
N SER A 185 -34.58 8.24 45.81
CA SER A 185 -34.45 9.41 46.66
C SER A 185 -34.03 10.65 45.85
N LEU A 186 -34.36 11.85 46.35
CA LEU A 186 -33.94 13.12 45.75
C LEU A 186 -32.42 13.20 45.54
N SER A 187 -31.62 12.58 46.43
CA SER A 187 -30.16 12.52 46.28
C SER A 187 -29.69 11.67 45.10
N GLU A 188 -30.45 10.63 44.72
CA GLU A 188 -30.13 9.78 43.57
C GLU A 188 -30.60 10.37 42.25
N ARG A 189 -31.74 11.08 42.25
CA ARG A 189 -32.21 11.88 41.11
C ARG A 189 -31.17 12.94 40.74
N ALA A 190 -30.70 13.71 41.72
CA ALA A 190 -29.71 14.77 41.55
C ALA A 190 -28.31 14.29 41.12
N LYS A 191 -27.92 13.04 41.45
CA LYS A 191 -26.59 12.48 41.11
C LYS A 191 -26.52 11.78 39.75
N GLY A 192 -27.65 11.49 39.13
CA GLY A 192 -27.72 10.81 37.83
C GLY A 192 -28.15 11.74 36.70
N ARG A 193 -27.30 12.70 36.32
CA ARG A 193 -27.52 13.52 35.11
C ARG A 193 -26.72 12.96 33.94
N ILE A 194 -27.32 12.90 32.75
CA ILE A 194 -26.62 12.63 31.49
C ILE A 194 -26.81 13.80 30.51
N GLY A 195 -25.76 14.07 29.72
CA GLY A 195 -25.75 15.12 28.71
C GLY A 195 -26.23 16.50 29.21
N ASN A 196 -26.92 17.20 28.31
CA ASN A 196 -27.58 18.46 28.63
C ASN A 196 -28.99 18.18 29.18
N ASN A 197 -29.15 18.34 30.49
CA ASN A 197 -30.44 18.46 31.18
C ASN A 197 -31.36 17.21 31.19
N PHE A 198 -30.83 15.98 31.03
CA PHE A 198 -31.56 14.74 31.32
C PHE A 198 -31.22 14.20 32.72
N TYR A 199 -32.23 13.94 33.55
CA TYR A 199 -32.11 13.60 34.97
C TYR A 199 -32.73 12.24 35.30
N LYS A 200 -32.09 11.45 36.16
CA LYS A 200 -32.51 10.09 36.54
C LYS A 200 -33.91 10.08 37.17
N VAL A 201 -34.81 9.32 36.59
CA VAL A 201 -36.19 9.08 37.08
C VAL A 201 -36.38 7.63 37.51
N GLY A 202 -37.41 7.38 38.31
CA GLY A 202 -37.76 6.09 38.90
C GLY A 202 -38.21 5.03 37.88
N TYR A 203 -38.56 5.43 36.65
CA TYR A 203 -38.91 4.49 35.58
C TYR A 203 -37.69 3.72 35.05
N ARG A 204 -37.87 2.43 34.79
CA ARG A 204 -36.85 1.52 34.23
C ARG A 204 -37.10 1.25 32.75
N CYS A 205 -36.02 1.14 31.98
CA CYS A 205 -36.05 0.82 30.56
C CYS A 205 -36.68 -0.57 30.31
N PRO A 206 -37.67 -0.71 29.41
CA PRO A 206 -38.30 -2.00 29.15
C PRO A 206 -37.35 -3.04 28.55
N LYS A 207 -36.31 -2.62 27.78
CA LYS A 207 -35.30 -3.50 27.16
C LYS A 207 -34.29 -4.04 28.19
N CYS A 208 -33.49 -3.18 28.83
CA CYS A 208 -32.39 -3.59 29.71
C CYS A 208 -32.66 -3.50 31.22
N LYS A 209 -33.81 -2.99 31.64
CA LYS A 209 -34.16 -2.72 33.07
C LYS A 209 -33.20 -1.76 33.80
N GLY A 210 -32.35 -1.04 33.07
CA GLY A 210 -31.58 0.11 33.58
C GLY A 210 -32.47 1.33 33.85
N ASN A 211 -31.97 2.31 34.60
CA ASN A 211 -32.72 3.54 34.91
C ASN A 211 -32.93 4.40 33.65
N LEU A 212 -34.10 5.03 33.53
CA LEU A 212 -34.35 6.08 32.53
C LEU A 212 -33.92 7.45 33.05
N HIS A 213 -33.68 8.36 32.11
CA HIS A 213 -33.38 9.76 32.39
C HIS A 213 -34.37 10.64 31.63
N MET A 214 -34.99 11.62 32.29
CA MET A 214 -36.02 12.48 31.74
C MET A 214 -35.51 13.91 31.53
N ILE A 215 -35.93 14.52 30.42
CA ILE A 215 -35.82 15.95 30.15
C ILE A 215 -37.21 16.60 30.26
N MET A 216 -37.25 17.80 30.82
CA MET A 216 -38.44 18.65 30.89
C MET A 216 -38.17 19.94 30.13
N TYR A 217 -39.16 20.42 29.38
CA TYR A 217 -39.08 21.66 28.61
C TYR A 217 -39.98 22.72 29.26
N PRO A 218 -39.48 23.93 29.54
CA PRO A 218 -40.31 25.01 30.10
C PRO A 218 -41.48 25.40 29.20
N LYS A 219 -42.52 25.99 29.79
CA LYS A 219 -43.70 26.47 29.06
C LYS A 219 -43.31 27.58 28.08
N GLY A 220 -43.57 27.39 26.79
CA GLY A 220 -43.12 28.25 25.70
C GLY A 220 -41.73 27.91 25.13
N LYS A 221 -41.11 26.81 25.57
CA LYS A 221 -39.85 26.23 25.03
C LYS A 221 -40.01 24.75 24.64
N GLU A 222 -41.25 24.27 24.50
CA GLU A 222 -41.56 22.87 24.20
C GLU A 222 -40.83 22.37 22.94
N PHE A 223 -40.26 21.16 22.99
CA PHE A 223 -39.43 20.64 21.90
C PHE A 223 -40.31 20.00 20.80
N ARG A 224 -40.16 20.46 19.56
CA ARG A 224 -41.01 20.08 18.42
C ARG A 224 -40.50 18.80 17.75
N ILE A 225 -41.35 17.78 17.66
CA ILE A 225 -41.06 16.52 16.95
C ILE A 225 -42.09 16.22 15.85
N GLU A 226 -41.68 15.40 14.88
CA GLU A 226 -42.53 14.86 13.81
C GLU A 226 -42.87 13.40 14.12
N THR A 227 -44.16 13.05 14.03
CA THR A 227 -44.68 11.69 14.29
C THR A 227 -45.65 11.25 13.18
N PRO A 228 -45.98 9.95 13.03
CA PRO A 228 -46.97 9.45 12.08
C PRO A 228 -48.37 10.08 12.19
N GLU A 229 -48.69 10.71 13.33
CA GLU A 229 -49.98 11.35 13.57
C GLU A 229 -49.97 12.87 13.31
N GLY A 230 -48.79 13.45 13.05
CA GLY A 230 -48.58 14.88 12.86
C GLY A 230 -47.43 15.42 13.72
N VAL A 231 -47.47 16.72 14.00
CA VAL A 231 -46.42 17.39 14.79
C VAL A 231 -46.84 17.43 16.26
N VAL A 232 -45.89 17.15 17.15
CA VAL A 232 -46.09 17.12 18.60
C VAL A 232 -45.10 18.06 19.28
N LEU A 233 -45.60 18.82 20.25
CA LEU A 233 -44.82 19.66 21.15
C LEU A 233 -44.58 18.88 22.45
N LEU A 234 -43.31 18.61 22.75
CA LEU A 234 -42.90 17.89 23.94
C LEU A 234 -42.76 18.84 25.13
N ALA A 235 -43.54 18.59 26.18
CA ALA A 235 -43.26 19.09 27.52
C ALA A 235 -42.22 18.21 28.24
N LYS A 236 -42.15 16.91 27.89
CA LYS A 236 -41.22 15.94 28.49
C LYS A 236 -40.83 14.79 27.56
N ALA A 237 -39.65 14.21 27.80
CA ALA A 237 -39.21 12.97 27.15
C ALA A 237 -38.23 12.19 28.05
N CYS A 238 -38.18 10.88 27.88
CA CYS A 238 -37.28 9.95 28.57
C CYS A 238 -36.25 9.33 27.61
N THR A 239 -35.14 8.86 28.16
CA THR A 239 -34.09 8.19 27.38
C THR A 239 -33.33 7.14 28.19
N CYS A 240 -32.77 6.15 27.49
CA CYS A 240 -31.92 5.10 28.07
C CYS A 240 -30.55 5.04 27.38
N ALA A 241 -29.53 5.56 28.07
CA ALA A 241 -28.15 5.57 27.57
C ALA A 241 -27.59 4.16 27.26
N ALA A 242 -28.00 3.13 28.00
CA ALA A 242 -27.54 1.75 27.80
C ALA A 242 -28.31 0.98 26.70
N CYS A 243 -29.24 1.63 25.99
CA CYS A 243 -30.00 1.03 24.88
C CYS A 243 -30.19 1.99 23.70
N HIS A 244 -29.58 3.17 23.74
CA HIS A 244 -29.70 4.23 22.75
C HIS A 244 -31.16 4.58 22.32
N ARG A 245 -32.13 4.40 23.22
CA ARG A 245 -33.57 4.53 22.96
C ARG A 245 -34.19 5.71 23.72
N PHE A 246 -34.95 6.54 23.01
CA PHE A 246 -35.78 7.61 23.55
C PHE A 246 -37.26 7.22 23.57
N TYR A 247 -37.97 7.65 24.60
CA TYR A 247 -39.37 7.34 24.85
C TYR A 247 -40.10 8.63 25.21
N THR A 248 -41.32 8.84 24.74
CA THR A 248 -42.14 9.97 25.21
C THR A 248 -43.62 9.62 25.13
N PRO A 249 -44.46 9.98 26.13
CA PRO A 249 -45.89 9.68 26.05
C PRO A 249 -46.55 10.40 24.88
N ARG A 250 -47.57 9.78 24.31
CA ARG A 250 -48.42 10.45 23.29
C ARG A 250 -49.14 11.66 23.93
N PRO A 251 -49.61 12.63 23.14
CA PRO A 251 -50.23 13.82 23.70
C PRO A 251 -51.44 13.51 24.59
N TRP A 252 -51.53 14.22 25.71
CA TRP A 252 -52.51 13.99 26.78
C TRP A 252 -52.44 12.60 27.43
N LYS A 253 -51.24 11.98 27.46
CA LYS A 253 -50.92 10.73 28.17
C LYS A 253 -49.74 10.88 29.12
N LEU A 254 -49.65 9.96 30.08
CA LEU A 254 -48.50 9.75 30.95
C LEU A 254 -47.62 8.60 30.41
N LEU A 255 -46.33 8.61 30.71
CA LEU A 255 -45.43 7.50 30.39
C LEU A 255 -45.90 6.20 31.08
N GLY A 256 -46.48 6.33 32.28
CA GLY A 256 -47.12 5.23 33.02
C GLY A 256 -48.33 4.59 32.32
N ASP A 257 -48.99 5.28 31.37
CA ASP A 257 -50.07 4.68 30.55
C ASP A 257 -49.52 3.68 29.51
N GLY A 258 -48.21 3.74 29.23
CA GLY A 258 -47.53 2.89 28.26
C GLY A 258 -47.83 3.16 26.79
N ASP A 259 -48.67 4.14 26.47
CA ASP A 259 -49.04 4.56 25.11
C ASP A 259 -48.10 5.70 24.63
N ILE A 260 -47.07 5.34 23.87
CA ILE A 260 -45.88 6.17 23.66
C ILE A 260 -45.50 6.34 22.18
N TYR A 261 -44.64 7.32 21.94
CA TYR A 261 -43.71 7.25 20.83
C TYR A 261 -42.34 6.74 21.29
N LEU A 262 -41.71 5.93 20.45
CA LEU A 262 -40.38 5.36 20.59
C LEU A 262 -39.49 5.87 19.45
N MET A 263 -38.25 6.23 19.78
CA MET A 263 -37.17 6.48 18.83
C MET A 263 -35.97 5.62 19.24
N ASP A 264 -35.40 4.93 18.26
CA ASP A 264 -34.33 3.95 18.46
C ASP A 264 -33.12 4.32 17.60
N PHE A 265 -31.96 4.38 18.24
CA PHE A 265 -30.67 4.56 17.56
C PHE A 265 -29.86 3.24 17.51
N GLU A 266 -30.46 2.12 17.91
CA GLU A 266 -29.86 0.78 17.79
C GLU A 266 -28.52 0.70 18.52
N GLU A 267 -27.41 0.47 17.81
CA GLU A 267 -26.06 0.47 18.37
C GLU A 267 -25.30 1.80 18.14
N ASP A 268 -25.87 2.74 17.39
CA ASP A 268 -25.26 4.02 17.03
C ASP A 268 -25.26 5.01 18.20
N LYS A 269 -24.29 4.81 19.09
CA LYS A 269 -24.00 5.65 20.24
C LYS A 269 -23.79 7.12 19.83
N LYS A 270 -23.22 7.38 18.65
CA LYS A 270 -22.94 8.75 18.18
C LYS A 270 -24.20 9.50 17.76
N ALA A 271 -25.12 8.88 17.02
CA ALA A 271 -26.42 9.45 16.66
C ALA A 271 -27.25 9.73 17.91
N TYR A 272 -27.22 8.79 18.86
CA TYR A 272 -27.82 8.94 20.17
C TYR A 272 -27.25 10.14 20.94
N GLU A 273 -25.92 10.30 21.01
CA GLU A 273 -25.25 11.41 21.68
C GLU A 273 -25.53 12.76 21.02
N ASP A 274 -25.51 12.85 19.68
CA ASP A 274 -25.86 14.06 18.92
C ASP A 274 -27.32 14.48 19.16
N TYR A 275 -28.26 13.52 19.17
CA TYR A 275 -29.67 13.80 19.43
C TYR A 275 -29.96 14.11 20.92
N LEU A 276 -29.23 13.48 21.84
CA LEU A 276 -29.23 13.81 23.27
C LEU A 276 -28.75 15.25 23.49
N GLU A 277 -27.72 15.70 22.76
CA GLU A 277 -27.27 17.10 22.82
C GLU A 277 -28.31 18.06 22.22
N LEU A 278 -28.91 17.72 21.07
CA LEU A 278 -29.95 18.53 20.41
C LEU A 278 -31.15 18.78 21.34
N MET A 279 -31.77 17.70 21.83
CA MET A 279 -32.90 17.77 22.76
C MET A 279 -32.49 18.52 24.04
N GLY A 280 -31.29 18.23 24.55
CA GLY A 280 -30.77 18.79 25.78
C GLY A 280 -30.59 20.32 25.82
N ARG A 281 -30.46 20.99 24.66
CA ARG A 281 -30.22 22.45 24.57
C ARG A 281 -31.36 23.30 25.13
N ASN A 282 -32.61 22.82 25.07
CA ASN A 282 -33.79 23.59 25.47
C ASN A 282 -34.44 23.12 26.78
N GLY A 283 -34.00 21.99 27.34
CA GLY A 283 -34.57 21.46 28.58
C GLY A 283 -33.95 22.07 29.84
N GLU A 284 -34.74 22.16 30.90
CA GLU A 284 -34.37 22.77 32.18
C GLU A 284 -34.87 21.91 33.35
N HIS A 285 -34.27 22.06 34.54
CA HIS A 285 -34.66 21.31 35.74
C HIS A 285 -35.81 22.02 36.50
N GLU A 286 -36.88 22.35 35.76
CA GLU A 286 -38.09 22.97 36.29
C GLU A 286 -39.31 22.10 35.96
N ALA A 287 -40.24 22.01 36.91
CA ALA A 287 -41.45 21.22 36.76
C ALA A 287 -42.38 21.82 35.68
N ASN A 288 -42.81 21.00 34.72
CA ASN A 288 -43.82 21.40 33.74
C ASN A 288 -45.09 20.56 33.89
N SER A 289 -46.13 21.22 34.40
CA SER A 289 -47.50 20.68 34.54
C SER A 289 -48.24 20.44 33.22
N ARG A 290 -47.61 20.68 32.06
CA ARG A 290 -48.16 20.31 30.75
C ARG A 290 -47.93 18.84 30.44
N TYR A 291 -48.91 18.27 29.74
CA TYR A 291 -48.73 17.06 28.94
C TYR A 291 -47.92 17.39 27.67
N ASN A 292 -47.55 16.38 26.89
CA ASN A 292 -47.24 16.62 25.48
C ASN A 292 -48.53 17.03 24.75
N GLU A 293 -48.42 17.92 23.77
CA GLU A 293 -49.55 18.53 23.06
C GLU A 293 -49.37 18.39 21.53
N TYR A 294 -50.45 18.32 20.75
CA TYR A 294 -50.36 18.35 19.27
C TYR A 294 -50.25 19.81 18.78
N GLU A 295 -49.41 20.07 17.77
CA GLU A 295 -49.24 21.43 17.20
C GLU A 295 -50.53 21.97 16.55
N ASP A 296 -51.45 21.09 16.15
CA ASP A 296 -52.78 21.45 15.62
C ASP A 296 -53.83 21.77 16.71
N GLY A 297 -53.47 21.67 17.99
CA GLY A 297 -54.33 21.98 19.13
C GLY A 297 -55.43 20.95 19.42
N ARG A 298 -55.44 19.76 18.80
CA ARG A 298 -56.46 18.74 19.07
C ARG A 298 -56.33 18.16 20.48
N LYS A 299 -57.45 18.05 21.18
CA LYS A 299 -57.54 17.64 22.59
C LYS A 299 -58.66 16.61 22.82
N PRO A 300 -58.42 15.53 23.59
CA PRO A 300 -59.47 14.59 23.99
C PRO A 300 -60.55 15.26 24.86
N ALA A 301 -61.80 14.82 24.69
CA ALA A 301 -62.90 15.30 25.53
C ALA A 301 -62.74 14.79 26.97
N GLY A 302 -62.91 15.68 27.96
CA GLY A 302 -62.84 15.34 29.39
C GLY A 302 -61.47 15.56 30.05
N VAL A 303 -60.47 16.10 29.35
CA VAL A 303 -59.19 16.50 29.96
C VAL A 303 -59.27 17.97 30.37
N GLU A 304 -59.01 18.27 31.65
CA GLU A 304 -58.99 19.64 32.18
C GLU A 304 -57.58 20.26 32.06
N ASP A 305 -57.48 21.59 31.97
CA ASP A 305 -56.21 22.32 31.76
C ASP A 305 -55.57 22.85 33.06
N GLU A 306 -56.33 22.90 34.16
CA GLU A 306 -55.89 23.49 35.43
C GLU A 306 -55.42 22.40 36.40
N GLN A 307 -54.11 22.14 36.40
CA GLN A 307 -53.47 21.25 37.37
C GLN A 307 -53.54 21.87 38.79
N GLN A 308 -54.29 21.25 39.69
CA GLN A 308 -54.35 21.64 41.11
C GLN A 308 -52.96 21.52 41.79
N PRO A 309 -52.68 22.31 42.85
CA PRO A 309 -51.48 22.17 43.67
C PRO A 309 -51.34 20.75 44.26
N LEU A 310 -50.11 20.26 44.40
CA LEU A 310 -49.86 18.93 44.97
C LEU A 310 -50.30 18.87 46.44
N GLU A 311 -50.22 20.00 47.14
CA GLU A 311 -50.61 20.17 48.53
C GLU A 311 -52.11 19.88 48.72
N GLU A 312 -52.98 20.42 47.87
CA GLU A 312 -54.43 20.14 47.87
C GLU A 312 -54.71 18.66 47.54
N LEU A 313 -54.09 18.15 46.48
CA LEU A 313 -54.18 16.74 46.06
C LEU A 313 -53.66 15.76 47.14
N CYS A 314 -52.89 16.24 48.13
CA CYS A 314 -52.36 15.45 49.24
C CYS A 314 -53.22 15.47 50.50
N GLU A 315 -54.16 16.41 50.64
CA GLU A 315 -55.18 16.37 51.70
C GLU A 315 -56.26 15.31 51.36
N ASP A 316 -56.65 15.20 50.09
CA ASP A 316 -57.71 14.29 49.61
C ASP A 316 -57.26 12.83 49.33
N LEU A 317 -55.96 12.53 49.48
CA LEU A 317 -55.35 11.20 49.26
C LEU A 317 -56.12 9.97 49.78
N PRO A 318 -56.78 10.02 50.97
CA PRO A 318 -57.53 8.88 51.48
C PRO A 318 -58.77 8.49 50.64
N GLU A 319 -59.33 9.44 49.88
CA GLU A 319 -60.56 9.27 49.09
C GLU A 319 -60.30 8.77 47.65
N TYR A 320 -59.06 8.89 47.16
CA TYR A 320 -58.65 8.51 45.80
C TYR A 320 -58.84 7.01 45.55
N SER A 321 -59.30 6.61 44.35
CA SER A 321 -59.25 5.21 43.94
C SER A 321 -57.80 4.74 43.74
N ASP A 322 -57.61 3.43 43.52
CA ASP A 322 -56.31 2.87 43.22
C ASP A 322 -55.77 3.27 41.83
N ALA A 323 -56.63 3.74 40.93
CA ALA A 323 -56.20 4.30 39.64
C ALA A 323 -55.71 5.74 39.83
N ASP A 324 -56.51 6.59 40.47
CA ASP A 324 -56.22 8.02 40.65
C ASP A 324 -54.93 8.24 41.47
N PHE A 325 -54.69 7.39 42.47
CA PHE A 325 -53.45 7.42 43.26
C PHE A 325 -52.22 7.01 42.43
N GLU A 326 -52.36 6.03 41.53
CA GLU A 326 -51.27 5.61 40.65
C GLU A 326 -51.00 6.66 39.54
N GLU A 327 -52.06 7.31 39.04
CA GLU A 327 -51.95 8.47 38.14
C GLU A 327 -51.23 9.65 38.81
N LEU A 328 -51.55 9.93 40.08
CA LEU A 328 -50.86 10.97 40.87
C LEU A 328 -49.36 10.64 41.05
N LEU A 329 -49.02 9.37 41.35
CA LEU A 329 -47.63 8.93 41.46
C LEU A 329 -46.88 9.05 40.12
N ASN A 330 -47.54 8.78 38.99
CA ASN A 330 -46.97 8.99 37.65
C ASN A 330 -46.79 10.49 37.34
N LYS A 331 -47.75 11.36 37.70
CA LYS A 331 -47.63 12.83 37.57
C LYS A 331 -46.47 13.40 38.40
N ILE A 332 -46.24 12.87 39.60
CA ILE A 332 -45.07 13.21 40.43
C ILE A 332 -43.76 12.79 39.75
N GLU A 333 -43.69 11.56 39.25
CA GLU A 333 -42.49 11.04 38.57
C GLU A 333 -42.20 11.72 37.21
N GLU A 334 -43.25 12.24 36.56
CA GLU A 334 -43.18 12.97 35.28
C GLU A 334 -43.12 14.50 35.46
N GLY A 335 -42.75 14.98 36.65
CA GLY A 335 -42.39 16.37 36.90
C GLY A 335 -43.51 17.37 36.69
N PHE A 336 -44.77 16.98 36.93
CA PHE A 336 -45.91 17.92 36.90
C PHE A 336 -45.90 18.91 38.07
N PHE A 337 -45.19 18.59 39.16
CA PHE A 337 -45.15 19.35 40.42
C PHE A 337 -43.72 19.75 40.82
N PRO A 338 -43.50 20.90 41.48
CA PRO A 338 -42.18 21.32 41.95
C PRO A 338 -41.59 20.39 43.02
N GLU A 339 -40.26 20.23 43.04
CA GLU A 339 -39.57 19.43 44.08
C GLU A 339 -39.85 19.91 45.51
N SER A 340 -40.10 21.20 45.72
CA SER A 340 -40.48 21.76 47.02
C SER A 340 -41.83 21.24 47.51
N SER A 341 -42.80 21.12 46.60
CA SER A 341 -44.14 20.59 46.89
C SER A 341 -44.08 19.09 47.11
N ILE A 342 -43.31 18.37 46.29
CA ILE A 342 -43.06 16.93 46.47
C ILE A 342 -42.40 16.67 47.82
N ALA A 343 -41.38 17.43 48.21
CA ALA A 343 -40.71 17.28 49.49
C ALA A 343 -41.61 17.58 50.70
N ALA A 344 -42.57 18.50 50.58
CA ALA A 344 -43.58 18.76 51.60
C ALA A 344 -44.62 17.63 51.72
N CYS A 345 -45.03 17.06 50.58
CA CYS A 345 -46.08 16.03 50.51
C CYS A 345 -45.55 14.59 50.71
N GLU A 346 -44.24 14.38 50.55
CA GLU A 346 -43.44 13.18 50.85
C GLU A 346 -44.04 12.28 51.94
N PRO A 347 -44.21 12.77 53.19
CA PRO A 347 -44.69 11.96 54.30
C PRO A 347 -46.10 11.39 54.10
N ALA A 348 -47.03 12.20 53.55
CA ALA A 348 -48.42 11.81 53.34
C ALA A 348 -48.53 10.75 52.23
N ILE A 349 -47.84 10.96 51.11
CA ILE A 349 -47.76 10.00 50.00
C ILE A 349 -47.17 8.66 50.48
N GLN A 350 -46.12 8.70 51.32
CA GLN A 350 -45.49 7.51 51.87
C GLN A 350 -46.32 6.81 52.95
N GLU A 351 -47.13 7.53 53.73
CA GLU A 351 -48.12 6.93 54.62
C GLU A 351 -49.24 6.25 53.83
N GLU A 352 -49.73 6.90 52.77
CA GLU A 352 -50.80 6.38 51.92
C GLU A 352 -50.36 5.13 51.12
N LYS A 353 -49.14 5.13 50.57
CA LYS A 353 -48.49 3.92 50.01
C LYS A 353 -48.50 2.78 51.03
N LYS A 354 -48.14 3.04 52.29
CA LYS A 354 -48.12 2.03 53.36
C LYS A 354 -49.53 1.58 53.76
N ARG A 355 -50.52 2.47 53.77
CA ARG A 355 -51.95 2.15 54.01
C ARG A 355 -52.46 1.20 52.94
N ARG A 356 -52.31 1.55 51.65
CA ARG A 356 -52.74 0.73 50.52
C ARG A 356 -51.98 -0.60 50.43
N LYS A 357 -50.68 -0.61 50.72
CA LYS A 357 -49.89 -1.85 50.77
C LYS A 357 -50.39 -2.79 51.88
N LYS A 358 -50.68 -2.27 53.09
CA LYS A 358 -51.27 -3.06 54.19
C LYS A 358 -52.66 -3.60 53.83
N LEU A 359 -53.53 -2.79 53.23
CA LEU A 359 -54.86 -3.21 52.77
C LEU A 359 -54.77 -4.34 51.73
N LYS A 360 -53.82 -4.25 50.78
CA LYS A 360 -53.54 -5.31 49.79
C LYS A 360 -52.84 -6.54 50.38
N SER A 361 -52.12 -6.39 51.50
CA SER A 361 -51.43 -7.47 52.21
C SER A 361 -52.17 -7.92 53.48
N THR A 362 -53.51 -7.83 53.51
CA THR A 362 -54.34 -8.39 54.58
C THR A 362 -55.07 -9.63 54.07
N PRO A 363 -54.56 -10.86 54.31
CA PRO A 363 -55.37 -12.06 54.21
C PRO A 363 -56.46 -12.04 55.30
N ALA A 364 -57.60 -12.67 55.04
CA ALA A 364 -58.48 -13.10 56.12
C ALA A 364 -57.92 -14.40 56.74
N SER A 365 -58.18 -14.60 58.04
CA SER A 365 -57.82 -15.79 58.86
C SER A 365 -56.39 -15.86 59.41
N ASP A 366 -56.24 -15.32 60.62
CA ASP A 366 -55.72 -15.96 61.85
C ASP A 366 -54.35 -16.71 61.93
N GLN A 367 -53.68 -16.46 63.06
CA GLN A 367 -52.63 -17.22 63.77
C GLN A 367 -51.16 -17.11 63.29
N ASP A 368 -50.36 -16.45 64.15
CA ASP A 368 -49.07 -16.85 64.76
C ASP A 368 -48.21 -17.94 64.05
N GLU A 369 -46.88 -17.85 63.97
CA GLU A 369 -45.92 -17.40 65.01
C GLU A 369 -44.73 -16.55 64.48
N VAL A 370 -43.86 -16.13 65.41
CA VAL A 370 -42.64 -15.33 65.22
C VAL A 370 -41.39 -16.21 65.19
N THR A 371 -40.45 -15.93 64.26
CA THR A 371 -38.99 -15.97 64.53
C THR A 371 -38.26 -15.02 63.58
N ASP A 372 -37.29 -14.30 64.12
CA ASP A 372 -36.44 -13.35 63.41
C ASP A 372 -35.06 -13.96 63.02
N ASP A 373 -34.25 -13.11 62.38
CA ASP A 373 -32.79 -13.05 62.38
C ASP A 373 -31.89 -14.00 61.53
N GLU A 374 -31.14 -13.31 60.64
CA GLU A 374 -29.67 -13.32 60.47
C GLU A 374 -28.89 -14.57 59.99
N GLU A 375 -28.04 -14.32 58.97
CA GLU A 375 -26.61 -14.68 58.84
C GLU A 375 -26.14 -16.17 58.98
N GLU A 376 -25.00 -16.63 58.44
CA GLU A 376 -23.91 -15.97 57.71
C GLU A 376 -23.28 -16.89 56.62
N GLN A 377 -22.00 -16.66 56.29
CA GLN A 377 -21.14 -17.39 55.35
C GLN A 377 -20.73 -18.79 55.84
N ASP A 378 -20.26 -19.66 54.93
CA ASP A 378 -18.94 -20.32 55.12
C ASP A 378 -18.31 -20.75 53.77
N GLU A 379 -16.99 -20.93 53.78
CA GLU A 379 -16.16 -21.40 52.67
C GLU A 379 -16.00 -22.95 52.64
N SER A 380 -15.45 -23.46 51.52
CA SER A 380 -14.08 -24.02 51.50
C SER A 380 -13.83 -25.39 50.82
N LYS A 381 -12.74 -25.42 50.04
CA LYS A 381 -11.64 -26.42 50.00
C LYS A 381 -12.06 -27.91 50.05
N ASN A 382 -11.73 -28.72 49.02
CA ASN A 382 -10.37 -29.28 48.93
C ASN A 382 -9.96 -29.88 47.56
N ARG A 383 -8.70 -30.36 47.46
CA ARG A 383 -8.08 -30.95 46.26
C ARG A 383 -7.74 -32.45 46.42
N HIS A 384 -7.37 -33.05 45.27
CA HIS A 384 -6.54 -34.26 45.05
C HIS A 384 -7.20 -35.66 45.10
N ALA A 385 -7.17 -36.33 43.93
CA ALA A 385 -6.40 -37.55 43.61
C ALA A 385 -6.37 -38.75 44.61
N GLU A 386 -6.38 -40.03 44.20
CA GLU A 386 -6.13 -40.63 42.87
C GLU A 386 -6.59 -42.11 42.77
N LYS A 387 -6.71 -42.62 41.52
CA LYS A 387 -6.37 -44.00 41.05
C LYS A 387 -7.28 -45.24 41.28
N GLN A 388 -7.09 -46.19 40.34
CA GLN A 388 -7.38 -47.66 40.33
C GLN A 388 -8.85 -48.13 40.12
N HIS A 389 -9.14 -49.25 39.43
CA HIS A 389 -8.28 -50.26 38.74
C HIS A 389 -9.02 -51.09 37.64
N GLY A 390 -8.33 -51.45 36.54
CA GLY A 390 -8.53 -52.71 35.77
C GLY A 390 -9.64 -52.78 34.70
N ASN A 391 -9.64 -53.75 33.75
CA ASN A 391 -8.61 -54.74 33.37
C ASN A 391 -8.91 -55.46 32.00
N GLU A 392 -7.88 -56.05 31.35
CA GLU A 392 -7.92 -57.12 30.28
C GLU A 392 -8.67 -56.85 28.93
N SER A 393 -8.47 -57.50 27.76
CA SER A 393 -7.54 -58.51 27.15
C SER A 393 -7.81 -58.57 25.61
N ALA A 394 -7.08 -59.22 24.66
CA ALA A 394 -5.71 -59.76 24.49
C ALA A 394 -5.49 -60.26 23.01
N GLY A 395 -4.26 -60.59 22.58
CA GLY A 395 -3.88 -61.21 21.26
C GLY A 395 -3.16 -60.27 20.28
N GLU A 396 -1.98 -60.51 19.68
CA GLU A 396 -1.36 -61.66 18.96
C GLU A 396 -1.82 -61.84 17.48
N SER A 397 -0.97 -62.10 16.47
CA SER A 397 0.52 -62.15 16.37
C SER A 397 1.05 -62.14 14.90
N GLY A 398 2.36 -61.92 14.71
CA GLY A 398 3.15 -62.40 13.54
C GLY A 398 3.23 -61.54 12.26
N TRP A 399 4.17 -61.72 11.30
CA TRP A 399 5.66 -61.83 11.35
C TRP A 399 6.24 -61.91 9.91
N LYS A 400 7.55 -61.62 9.74
CA LYS A 400 8.40 -61.70 8.49
C LYS A 400 8.19 -60.56 7.47
N ARG A 401 9.19 -59.94 6.81
CA ARG A 401 10.61 -60.26 6.44
C ARG A 401 10.78 -61.01 5.11
N ASN A 402 11.24 -60.29 4.08
CA ASN A 402 12.34 -60.70 3.19
C ASN A 402 12.66 -59.61 2.15
N GLU A 403 13.94 -59.37 1.87
CA GLU A 403 14.40 -59.01 0.52
C GLU A 403 15.87 -59.45 0.35
N HIS A 404 16.23 -60.00 -0.82
CA HIS A 404 17.55 -60.61 -1.00
C HIS A 404 18.00 -60.74 -2.48
N LYS A 405 18.72 -59.71 -2.95
CA LYS A 405 19.91 -59.79 -3.84
C LYS A 405 19.83 -60.53 -5.20
N LYS A 406 19.96 -59.76 -6.30
CA LYS A 406 20.95 -59.93 -7.41
C LYS A 406 20.89 -58.69 -8.33
N GLN A 407 21.95 -58.00 -8.75
CA GLN A 407 23.25 -58.31 -9.42
C GLN A 407 23.21 -58.39 -10.96
N TYR A 408 24.20 -57.70 -11.57
CA TYR A 408 24.96 -57.86 -12.84
C TYR A 408 25.05 -56.49 -13.57
N GLU A 409 26.19 -55.77 -13.56
CA GLU A 409 27.42 -55.88 -14.42
C GLU A 409 27.18 -55.33 -15.86
N ASP A 410 28.09 -54.66 -16.59
CA ASP A 410 29.47 -54.10 -16.39
C ASP A 410 29.80 -53.15 -17.59
N VAL A 411 30.87 -52.33 -17.78
CA VAL A 411 32.09 -51.90 -17.03
C VAL A 411 32.79 -50.69 -17.75
N ARG A 412 33.75 -49.98 -17.07
CA ARG A 412 34.83 -49.07 -17.63
C ARG A 412 34.40 -47.77 -18.37
N GLN A 413 35.23 -46.73 -18.63
CA GLN A 413 36.53 -46.26 -18.07
C GLN A 413 36.74 -44.73 -18.30
N ASN A 414 37.62 -44.14 -17.49
CA ASN A 414 38.50 -42.95 -17.66
C ASN A 414 38.22 -41.80 -18.68
N GLU A 415 38.21 -40.57 -18.10
CA GLU A 415 39.08 -39.40 -18.39
C GLU A 415 38.85 -38.40 -19.55
N THR A 416 39.10 -37.13 -19.15
CA THR A 416 39.63 -35.97 -19.91
C THR A 416 38.82 -35.25 -20.99
N GLU A 417 38.71 -33.91 -20.76
CA GLU A 417 38.74 -32.82 -21.76
C GLU A 417 37.61 -32.70 -22.80
N SER A 418 37.46 -31.59 -23.53
CA SER A 418 37.47 -30.17 -23.16
C SER A 418 37.02 -29.36 -24.39
N ARG A 419 36.12 -28.38 -24.19
CA ARG A 419 35.87 -27.20 -25.07
C ARG A 419 36.06 -27.36 -26.59
N HIS A 420 34.95 -27.48 -27.32
CA HIS A 420 34.88 -26.99 -28.71
C HIS A 420 34.34 -25.54 -28.75
N VAL A 421 35.08 -24.65 -29.40
CA VAL A 421 34.57 -23.42 -30.07
C VAL A 421 35.27 -23.38 -31.44
N ASN A 422 34.58 -22.89 -32.48
CA ASN A 422 34.88 -23.30 -33.85
C ASN A 422 35.20 -22.15 -34.83
N ALA A 423 36.09 -22.47 -35.78
CA ALA A 423 36.20 -21.94 -37.16
C ALA A 423 36.81 -20.55 -37.49
N SER A 424 37.44 -20.57 -38.68
CA SER A 424 37.81 -19.47 -39.62
C SER A 424 39.17 -18.76 -39.45
N ARG A 425 39.91 -18.44 -40.53
CA ARG A 425 39.88 -18.88 -41.95
C ARG A 425 41.23 -18.54 -42.65
N TYR A 426 41.69 -19.40 -43.58
CA TYR A 426 42.60 -19.13 -44.72
C TYR A 426 44.06 -18.73 -44.38
N GLU A 427 45.09 -19.49 -44.78
CA GLU A 427 45.65 -19.78 -46.13
C GLU A 427 46.63 -18.71 -46.67
N SER A 428 47.92 -19.06 -46.77
CA SER A 428 48.69 -18.98 -48.04
C SER A 428 50.07 -19.66 -47.98
N ASP A 429 50.30 -20.52 -48.97
CA ASP A 429 51.54 -20.90 -49.68
C ASP A 429 52.92 -20.80 -48.98
N SER A 430 53.65 -21.93 -48.93
CA SER A 430 55.07 -21.97 -49.34
C SER A 430 55.53 -23.36 -49.78
N ARG A 431 56.18 -23.39 -50.94
CA ARG A 431 56.64 -24.57 -51.71
C ARG A 431 57.93 -25.19 -51.16
N GLN A 432 58.17 -26.46 -51.48
CA GLN A 432 59.50 -26.96 -51.82
C GLN A 432 59.43 -28.09 -52.89
N PRO A 433 60.56 -28.50 -53.53
CA PRO A 433 60.57 -28.87 -54.95
C PRO A 433 60.61 -30.39 -55.23
N HIS A 434 60.60 -30.74 -56.52
CA HIS A 434 60.98 -32.06 -57.01
C HIS A 434 61.83 -31.98 -58.29
N GLU A 435 62.86 -32.82 -58.36
CA GLU A 435 63.62 -33.12 -59.59
C GLU A 435 63.02 -34.35 -60.31
N ALA A 436 63.17 -34.42 -61.64
CA ALA A 436 63.61 -35.60 -62.41
C ALA A 436 63.29 -35.46 -63.92
N GLY A 437 64.15 -36.00 -64.79
CA GLY A 437 63.86 -36.17 -66.23
C GLY A 437 65.11 -36.10 -67.12
N ARG A 438 65.29 -37.09 -68.00
CA ARG A 438 66.41 -37.20 -68.97
C ARG A 438 65.88 -37.59 -70.35
N ILE A 439 66.78 -37.59 -71.34
CA ILE A 439 66.67 -38.17 -72.70
C ILE A 439 65.88 -37.27 -73.67
N GLY A 440 66.33 -36.99 -74.89
CA GLY A 440 67.60 -37.34 -75.56
C GLY A 440 67.42 -37.51 -77.09
N GLY A 441 68.44 -37.18 -77.88
CA GLY A 441 68.43 -37.30 -79.35
C GLY A 441 69.52 -36.43 -80.00
N GLU A 442 70.09 -36.88 -81.12
CA GLU A 442 71.33 -36.33 -81.70
C GLU A 442 71.15 -35.75 -83.12
N SER A 443 72.18 -35.00 -83.54
CA SER A 443 72.74 -34.92 -84.92
C SER A 443 72.37 -33.74 -85.85
N SER A 444 73.36 -33.39 -86.71
CA SER A 444 73.33 -32.49 -87.90
C SER A 444 72.78 -31.05 -87.72
N ASP A 445 73.51 -29.94 -87.93
CA ASP A 445 74.50 -29.68 -88.99
C ASP A 445 75.49 -28.55 -88.63
N GLU A 446 76.81 -28.83 -88.67
CA GLU A 446 77.90 -27.89 -88.37
C GLU A 446 78.18 -26.83 -89.48
N LYS A 447 77.15 -26.32 -90.16
CA LYS A 447 77.33 -25.35 -91.28
C LYS A 447 76.48 -24.07 -91.24
N TYR A 448 75.73 -23.84 -90.17
CA TYR A 448 75.02 -22.56 -89.97
C TYR A 448 75.54 -21.69 -88.81
N ALA A 449 76.37 -22.23 -87.90
CA ALA A 449 76.85 -21.50 -86.71
C ALA A 449 77.69 -20.25 -87.03
N GLN A 450 78.72 -20.38 -87.89
CA GLN A 450 79.70 -19.31 -88.15
C GLN A 450 79.15 -18.05 -88.84
N VAL A 451 77.89 -18.08 -89.32
CA VAL A 451 77.21 -16.88 -89.83
C VAL A 451 76.46 -16.16 -88.71
N ASN A 452 75.86 -16.91 -87.77
CA ASN A 452 75.19 -16.35 -86.61
C ASN A 452 76.19 -15.71 -85.62
N ASP A 453 77.31 -16.36 -85.31
CA ASP A 453 78.32 -15.80 -84.38
C ASP A 453 78.75 -14.37 -84.75
N ALA A 454 78.91 -14.10 -86.05
CA ALA A 454 79.33 -12.80 -86.57
C ALA A 454 78.22 -11.73 -86.50
N GLU A 455 76.94 -12.10 -86.67
CA GLU A 455 75.82 -11.16 -86.50
C GLU A 455 75.47 -10.96 -85.01
N GLU A 456 75.57 -12.01 -84.18
CA GLU A 456 75.35 -11.97 -82.74
C GLU A 456 76.42 -11.13 -82.03
N GLN A 457 77.70 -11.30 -82.37
CA GLN A 457 78.79 -10.44 -81.88
C GLN A 457 78.57 -8.97 -82.26
N LYS A 458 78.12 -8.70 -83.49
CA LYS A 458 77.83 -7.34 -83.97
C LYS A 458 76.56 -6.75 -83.34
N ALA A 459 75.59 -7.58 -82.99
CA ALA A 459 74.44 -7.20 -82.18
C ALA A 459 74.87 -6.87 -80.74
N ARG A 460 75.68 -7.73 -80.08
CA ARG A 460 76.29 -7.46 -78.77
C ARG A 460 76.99 -6.11 -78.75
N GLU A 461 77.91 -5.85 -79.69
CA GLU A 461 78.62 -4.56 -79.80
C GLU A 461 77.66 -3.38 -80.00
N THR A 462 76.63 -3.54 -80.84
CA THR A 462 75.63 -2.49 -81.09
C THR A 462 74.80 -2.16 -79.84
N TYR A 463 74.33 -3.17 -79.10
CA TYR A 463 73.58 -2.93 -77.88
C TYR A 463 74.50 -2.45 -76.75
N GLN A 464 75.71 -3.02 -76.59
CA GLN A 464 76.71 -2.54 -75.62
C GLN A 464 77.03 -1.05 -75.82
N ALA A 465 77.16 -0.59 -77.08
CA ALA A 465 77.31 0.83 -77.41
C ALA A 465 76.05 1.67 -77.06
N LYS A 466 74.84 1.17 -77.33
CA LYS A 466 73.58 1.81 -76.91
C LYS A 466 73.48 1.92 -75.39
N PHE A 467 73.83 0.88 -74.64
CA PHE A 467 73.84 0.86 -73.17
C PHE A 467 74.90 1.80 -72.59
N GLY A 468 76.08 1.90 -73.21
CA GLY A 468 77.14 2.85 -72.84
C GLY A 468 76.75 4.33 -72.97
N VAL A 469 75.61 4.65 -73.62
CA VAL A 469 75.04 6.01 -73.66
C VAL A 469 73.62 6.09 -73.08
N ALA A 470 73.08 5.01 -72.51
CA ALA A 470 71.70 4.94 -72.01
C ALA A 470 71.39 6.00 -70.92
N ASP A 471 72.39 6.37 -70.10
CA ASP A 471 72.23 7.39 -69.06
C ASP A 471 71.87 8.77 -69.63
N ARG A 472 72.22 9.02 -70.89
CA ARG A 472 71.94 10.26 -71.64
C ARG A 472 70.69 10.18 -72.52
N MET A 473 70.01 9.03 -72.59
CA MET A 473 68.78 8.87 -73.37
C MET A 473 67.57 9.45 -72.64
N SER A 474 66.62 10.02 -73.40
CA SER A 474 65.29 10.40 -72.88
C SER A 474 64.44 9.17 -72.54
N GLU A 475 63.38 9.34 -71.76
CA GLU A 475 62.46 8.25 -71.39
C GLU A 475 61.89 7.54 -72.62
N ARG A 476 61.44 8.30 -73.63
CA ARG A 476 60.97 7.77 -74.91
C ARG A 476 62.02 6.89 -75.60
N GLN A 477 63.28 7.31 -75.59
CA GLN A 477 64.38 6.53 -76.17
C GLN A 477 64.70 5.27 -75.37
N LEU A 478 64.56 5.29 -74.03
CA LEU A 478 64.73 4.09 -73.20
C LEU A 478 63.60 3.09 -73.41
N SER A 479 62.33 3.53 -73.43
CA SER A 479 61.21 2.63 -73.70
C SER A 479 61.21 2.11 -75.15
N GLU A 480 61.67 2.90 -76.12
CA GLU A 480 61.88 2.48 -77.51
C GLU A 480 63.06 1.49 -77.64
N LEU A 481 64.12 1.66 -76.84
CA LEU A 481 65.21 0.68 -76.71
C LEU A 481 64.73 -0.62 -76.03
N LYS A 482 63.89 -0.53 -74.99
CA LYS A 482 63.24 -1.68 -74.32
C LYS A 482 62.35 -2.44 -75.30
N HIS A 483 61.59 -1.72 -76.14
CA HIS A 483 60.79 -2.31 -77.22
C HIS A 483 61.67 -2.98 -78.30
N GLN A 484 62.79 -2.38 -78.69
CA GLN A 484 63.75 -3.01 -79.62
C GLN A 484 64.29 -4.33 -79.03
N LEU A 485 64.73 -4.35 -77.77
CA LEU A 485 65.19 -5.56 -77.08
C LEU A 485 64.09 -6.62 -76.91
N MET A 486 62.84 -6.21 -76.66
CA MET A 486 61.71 -7.14 -76.56
C MET A 486 61.38 -7.86 -77.88
N HIS A 487 61.83 -7.33 -79.02
CA HIS A 487 61.68 -7.96 -80.34
C HIS A 487 63.00 -8.40 -80.96
N GLU A 488 64.13 -8.27 -80.26
CA GLU A 488 65.43 -8.72 -80.76
C GLU A 488 65.58 -10.25 -80.63
N THR A 489 66.04 -10.90 -81.69
CA THR A 489 66.22 -12.36 -81.77
C THR A 489 67.66 -12.77 -82.09
N ARG A 490 68.58 -11.81 -82.25
CA ARG A 490 70.00 -12.01 -82.60
C ARG A 490 70.96 -11.90 -81.41
N ILE A 491 70.44 -12.10 -80.19
CA ILE A 491 71.17 -12.14 -78.92
C ILE A 491 70.54 -13.25 -78.08
N SER A 492 71.34 -13.97 -77.29
CA SER A 492 70.86 -15.05 -76.41
C SER A 492 69.71 -14.60 -75.49
N PRO A 493 68.75 -15.48 -75.14
CA PRO A 493 67.68 -15.16 -74.17
C PRO A 493 68.23 -14.63 -72.84
N GLU A 494 69.37 -15.14 -72.39
CA GLU A 494 70.04 -14.81 -71.14
C GLU A 494 70.63 -13.39 -71.16
N GLU A 495 71.37 -13.01 -72.21
CA GLU A 495 71.92 -11.65 -72.34
C GLU A 495 70.84 -10.63 -72.70
N ARG A 496 69.87 -11.01 -73.53
CA ARG A 496 68.68 -10.19 -73.79
C ARG A 496 67.94 -9.90 -72.48
N LYS A 497 67.85 -10.89 -71.57
CA LYS A 497 67.32 -10.69 -70.23
C LYS A 497 68.21 -9.73 -69.43
N GLN A 498 69.53 -9.93 -69.36
CA GLN A 498 70.44 -9.00 -68.65
C GLN A 498 70.29 -7.55 -69.15
N TYR A 499 70.17 -7.33 -70.45
CA TYR A 499 69.93 -6.00 -71.03
C TYR A 499 68.55 -5.44 -70.65
N LEU A 500 67.49 -6.26 -70.60
CA LEU A 500 66.17 -5.84 -70.15
C LEU A 500 66.15 -5.54 -68.64
N ASP A 501 66.81 -6.36 -67.82
CA ASP A 501 66.98 -6.18 -66.38
C ASP A 501 67.71 -4.84 -66.10
N VAL A 502 68.76 -4.50 -66.85
CA VAL A 502 69.48 -3.21 -66.75
C VAL A 502 68.64 -2.01 -67.22
N LEU A 503 67.75 -2.17 -68.21
CA LEU A 503 66.81 -1.08 -68.55
C LEU A 503 65.73 -0.91 -67.48
N GLU A 504 65.23 -2.01 -66.92
CA GLU A 504 64.24 -1.96 -65.85
C GLU A 504 64.84 -1.36 -64.58
N GLU A 505 66.08 -1.69 -64.23
CA GLU A 505 66.82 -1.03 -63.15
C GLU A 505 66.93 0.48 -63.39
N LYS A 506 67.32 0.93 -64.59
CA LYS A 506 67.41 2.37 -64.91
C LYS A 506 66.05 3.08 -64.98
N GLU A 507 64.97 2.40 -65.39
CA GLU A 507 63.60 2.91 -65.31
C GLU A 507 63.14 3.03 -63.84
N GLN A 508 63.42 2.02 -63.01
CA GLN A 508 63.13 2.06 -61.56
C GLN A 508 63.91 3.17 -60.85
N ASP A 509 65.18 3.37 -61.17
CA ASP A 509 66.04 4.36 -60.51
C ASP A 509 65.68 5.79 -60.93
N ARG A 510 65.30 6.01 -62.19
CA ARG A 510 64.73 7.31 -62.63
C ARG A 510 63.40 7.60 -61.93
N LYS A 511 62.51 6.61 -61.80
CA LYS A 511 61.29 6.75 -60.99
C LYS A 511 61.60 7.05 -59.53
N LEU A 512 62.55 6.33 -58.92
CA LEU A 512 62.96 6.55 -57.53
C LEU A 512 63.53 7.96 -57.32
N ALA A 513 64.34 8.47 -58.26
CA ALA A 513 64.83 9.84 -58.24
C ALA A 513 63.69 10.88 -58.36
N ALA A 514 62.68 10.61 -59.19
CA ALA A 514 61.49 11.46 -59.31
C ALA A 514 60.62 11.44 -58.03
N LEU A 515 60.45 10.28 -57.40
CA LEU A 515 59.76 10.13 -56.10
C LEU A 515 60.54 10.80 -54.96
N ASN A 516 61.86 10.64 -54.92
CA ASN A 516 62.71 11.33 -53.94
C ASN A 516 62.58 12.86 -54.11
N LYS A 517 62.63 13.35 -55.36
CA LYS A 517 62.39 14.76 -55.65
C LYS A 517 60.96 15.22 -55.27
N LYS A 518 59.93 14.37 -55.38
CA LYS A 518 58.59 14.68 -54.83
C LYS A 518 58.62 14.82 -53.31
N ALA A 519 59.26 13.88 -52.60
CA ALA A 519 59.36 13.88 -51.15
C ALA A 519 60.18 15.07 -50.60
N GLU A 520 61.29 15.42 -51.26
CA GLU A 520 62.09 16.63 -50.98
C GLU A 520 61.24 17.90 -51.14
N ASN A 521 60.54 18.04 -52.28
CA ASN A 521 59.58 19.14 -52.51
C ASN A 521 58.33 19.09 -51.62
N CYS A 522 58.24 18.13 -50.70
CA CYS A 522 57.18 18.01 -49.70
C CYS A 522 57.68 18.19 -48.26
N ALA A 523 59.00 18.32 -48.04
CA ALA A 523 59.60 18.38 -46.71
C ALA A 523 59.16 19.61 -45.88
N ASP A 524 58.80 20.72 -46.54
CA ASP A 524 58.36 21.97 -45.92
C ASP A 524 56.83 22.19 -46.01
N LYS A 525 56.05 21.15 -46.34
CA LYS A 525 54.59 21.21 -46.49
C LYS A 525 53.87 20.65 -45.27
N ASN A 526 52.55 20.87 -45.19
CA ASN A 526 51.76 20.35 -44.09
C ASN A 526 51.57 18.82 -44.14
N TYR A 527 51.22 18.23 -42.99
CA TYR A 527 51.01 16.80 -42.83
C TYR A 527 50.06 16.21 -43.88
N ALA A 528 48.94 16.88 -44.17
CA ALA A 528 47.95 16.39 -45.14
C ALA A 528 48.48 16.28 -46.59
N VAL A 529 49.49 17.09 -46.97
CA VAL A 529 50.18 16.92 -48.27
C VAL A 529 51.33 15.91 -48.17
N MET A 530 52.06 15.85 -47.05
CA MET A 530 53.06 14.80 -46.81
C MET A 530 52.45 13.40 -46.86
N ARG A 531 51.27 13.20 -46.26
CA ARG A 531 50.53 11.94 -46.25
C ARG A 531 50.16 11.49 -47.66
N ARG A 532 49.59 12.38 -48.48
CA ARG A 532 49.30 12.08 -49.90
C ARG A 532 50.55 11.67 -50.68
N VAL A 533 51.69 12.35 -50.47
CA VAL A 533 52.96 11.99 -51.12
C VAL A 533 53.53 10.66 -50.58
N TYR A 534 53.31 10.35 -49.31
CA TYR A 534 53.63 9.04 -48.73
C TYR A 534 52.80 7.92 -49.36
N ASP A 535 51.48 8.13 -49.48
CA ASP A 535 50.55 7.19 -50.09
C ASP A 535 50.87 6.98 -51.59
N GLU A 536 51.12 8.05 -52.36
CA GLU A 536 51.61 7.99 -53.74
C GLU A 536 52.91 7.15 -53.88
N ILE A 537 53.85 7.31 -52.95
CA ILE A 537 55.11 6.54 -52.94
C ILE A 537 54.84 5.07 -52.54
N ALA A 538 53.90 4.82 -51.63
CA ALA A 538 53.53 3.49 -51.18
C ALA A 538 52.83 2.67 -52.29
N GLU A 539 51.95 3.28 -53.09
CA GLU A 539 51.18 2.61 -54.15
C GLU A 539 51.93 2.39 -55.48
N GLU A 540 52.99 3.16 -55.77
CA GLU A 540 53.74 3.07 -57.05
C GLU A 540 54.36 1.68 -57.31
N LYS A 541 54.56 1.30 -58.58
CA LYS A 541 55.06 -0.04 -58.96
C LYS A 541 56.59 -0.07 -59.01
N LEU A 542 57.21 -0.14 -57.82
CA LEU A 542 58.66 -0.30 -57.60
C LEU A 542 58.95 -1.33 -56.51
N PRO A 543 60.11 -2.02 -56.52
CA PRO A 543 60.51 -2.93 -55.45
C PRO A 543 60.55 -2.27 -54.07
N GLN A 544 60.03 -2.97 -53.05
CA GLN A 544 59.88 -2.42 -51.71
C GLN A 544 61.23 -2.00 -51.08
N GLU A 545 62.30 -2.76 -51.33
CA GLU A 545 63.67 -2.48 -50.88
C GLU A 545 64.16 -1.10 -51.36
N LYS A 546 63.90 -0.75 -52.64
CA LYS A 546 64.24 0.56 -53.22
C LYS A 546 63.40 1.70 -52.59
N LYS A 547 62.14 1.43 -52.23
CA LYS A 547 61.26 2.41 -51.57
C LYS A 547 61.52 2.59 -50.07
N GLN A 548 61.98 1.55 -49.37
CA GLN A 548 61.90 1.45 -47.91
C GLN A 548 62.58 2.63 -47.20
N ASN A 549 63.77 3.01 -47.65
CA ASN A 549 64.51 4.15 -47.09
C ASN A 549 63.79 5.49 -47.34
N LEU A 550 63.15 5.67 -48.50
CA LEU A 550 62.40 6.87 -48.84
C LEU A 550 61.13 6.99 -47.99
N LEU A 551 60.37 5.89 -47.87
CA LEU A 551 59.19 5.81 -47.00
C LEU A 551 59.54 6.01 -45.53
N LEU A 552 60.65 5.46 -45.03
CA LEU A 552 61.10 5.65 -43.65
C LEU A 552 61.43 7.12 -43.35
N ASN A 553 62.24 7.75 -44.20
CA ASN A 553 62.61 9.16 -44.06
C ASN A 553 61.40 10.10 -44.17
N LEU A 554 60.48 9.83 -45.11
CA LEU A 554 59.26 10.62 -45.25
C LEU A 554 58.33 10.42 -44.05
N LYS A 555 58.17 9.19 -43.53
CA LYS A 555 57.37 8.91 -42.32
C LYS A 555 57.92 9.63 -41.09
N GLN A 556 59.25 9.66 -40.90
CA GLN A 556 59.87 10.40 -39.80
C GLN A 556 59.61 11.91 -39.90
N LYS A 557 59.84 12.52 -41.06
CA LYS A 557 59.54 13.95 -41.29
C LYS A 557 58.05 14.26 -41.10
N MET A 558 57.19 13.39 -41.62
CA MET A 558 55.73 13.51 -41.50
C MET A 558 55.28 13.41 -40.03
N GLN A 559 55.88 12.53 -39.23
CA GLN A 559 55.59 12.44 -37.79
C GLN A 559 56.01 13.72 -37.05
N THR A 560 57.23 14.22 -37.24
CA THR A 560 57.68 15.48 -36.61
C THR A 560 56.84 16.68 -37.03
N GLN A 561 56.38 16.72 -38.28
CA GLN A 561 55.47 17.76 -38.77
C GLN A 561 54.04 17.60 -38.19
N ALA A 562 53.56 16.36 -38.00
CA ALA A 562 52.28 16.06 -37.35
C ALA A 562 52.28 16.52 -35.88
N GLU A 563 53.31 16.14 -35.11
CA GLU A 563 53.51 16.56 -33.72
C GLU A 563 53.53 18.08 -33.59
N ARG A 564 54.20 18.77 -34.53
CA ARG A 564 54.26 20.23 -34.60
C ARG A 564 52.91 20.88 -34.93
N GLU A 565 52.17 20.35 -35.91
CA GLU A 565 50.84 20.87 -36.27
C GLU A 565 49.82 20.63 -35.16
N VAL A 566 49.83 19.47 -34.51
CA VAL A 566 49.00 19.17 -33.33
C VAL A 566 49.33 20.12 -32.17
N ALA A 567 50.61 20.34 -31.88
CA ALA A 567 51.04 21.31 -30.86
C ALA A 567 50.58 22.74 -31.18
N GLU A 568 50.60 23.14 -32.46
CA GLU A 568 50.12 24.46 -32.89
C GLU A 568 48.58 24.58 -32.83
N LEU A 569 47.84 23.53 -33.21
CA LEU A 569 46.38 23.47 -33.14
C LEU A 569 45.88 23.52 -31.69
N VAL A 570 46.43 22.69 -30.80
CA VAL A 570 46.11 22.71 -29.36
C VAL A 570 46.63 23.99 -28.72
N GLY A 571 47.79 24.50 -29.15
CA GLY A 571 48.34 25.78 -28.73
C GLY A 571 47.39 26.95 -28.97
N LYS A 572 46.87 27.07 -30.20
CA LYS A 572 45.94 28.11 -30.66
C LYS A 572 44.48 27.91 -30.23
N MET A 573 44.16 26.83 -29.50
CA MET A 573 42.81 26.53 -29.03
C MET A 573 42.23 27.69 -28.17
N PRO A 574 41.10 28.31 -28.59
CA PRO A 574 40.43 29.35 -27.82
C PRO A 574 40.03 28.90 -26.39
N PRO A 575 40.09 29.78 -25.37
CA PRO A 575 39.76 29.44 -23.98
C PRO A 575 38.26 29.36 -23.68
N ASN A 576 37.42 29.82 -24.61
CA ASN A 576 35.96 29.63 -24.62
C ASN A 576 35.59 29.06 -25.98
N MET A 577 35.19 27.79 -26.01
CA MET A 577 34.83 27.04 -27.22
C MET A 577 33.46 26.39 -27.02
N ASP A 578 32.62 26.40 -28.06
CA ASP A 578 31.36 25.66 -28.06
C ASP A 578 31.57 24.17 -28.40
N ARG A 579 30.62 23.31 -28.00
CA ARG A 579 30.74 21.85 -28.13
C ARG A 579 30.94 21.41 -29.59
N ALA A 580 30.31 22.10 -30.55
CA ALA A 580 30.46 21.81 -31.98
C ALA A 580 31.87 22.11 -32.49
N ARG A 581 32.47 23.25 -32.09
CA ARG A 581 33.89 23.55 -32.38
C ARG A 581 34.84 22.56 -31.70
N TYR A 582 34.53 22.11 -30.49
CA TYR A 582 35.33 21.09 -29.80
C TYR A 582 35.32 19.76 -30.55
N HIS A 583 34.15 19.27 -30.98
CA HIS A 583 34.07 18.08 -31.84
C HIS A 583 34.82 18.29 -33.16
N ALA A 584 34.68 19.45 -33.82
CA ALA A 584 35.40 19.74 -35.06
C ALA A 584 36.94 19.82 -34.89
N LEU A 585 37.43 20.22 -33.70
CA LEU A 585 38.85 20.11 -33.35
C LEU A 585 39.25 18.64 -33.09
N ARG A 586 38.42 17.89 -32.36
CA ARG A 586 38.68 16.49 -32.01
C ARG A 586 38.75 15.58 -33.24
N GLU A 587 37.85 15.76 -34.21
CA GLU A 587 37.92 15.02 -35.49
C GLU A 587 39.18 15.38 -36.27
N LYS A 588 39.55 16.66 -36.36
CA LYS A 588 40.83 17.08 -36.99
C LYS A 588 42.06 16.48 -36.32
N LEU A 589 42.04 16.32 -35.00
CA LEU A 589 43.15 15.66 -34.29
C LEU A 589 43.24 14.16 -34.61
N LYS A 590 42.15 13.48 -35.02
CA LYS A 590 42.20 12.09 -35.50
C LYS A 590 42.84 11.95 -36.89
N GLU A 591 42.84 13.01 -37.71
CA GLU A 591 43.46 12.97 -39.04
C GLU A 591 44.99 12.73 -38.98
N TYR A 592 45.61 13.12 -37.85
CA TYR A 592 47.05 13.00 -37.57
C TYR A 592 47.41 11.62 -36.99
N GLU A 593 47.32 10.58 -37.82
CA GLU A 593 47.69 9.21 -37.43
C GLU A 593 49.15 9.11 -36.95
N GLY A 594 49.33 8.50 -35.77
CA GLY A 594 50.62 8.20 -35.16
C GLY A 594 51.16 9.25 -34.17
N VAL A 595 50.44 10.36 -33.94
CA VAL A 595 50.82 11.35 -32.92
C VAL A 595 50.34 10.92 -31.54
N ASP A 596 51.19 11.06 -30.53
CA ASP A 596 50.78 10.91 -29.12
C ASP A 596 49.98 12.14 -28.66
N LEU A 597 48.72 11.92 -28.29
CA LEU A 597 47.82 12.96 -27.76
C LEU A 597 47.80 12.99 -26.22
N THR A 598 48.46 12.04 -25.54
CA THR A 598 48.50 11.97 -24.07
C THR A 598 48.99 13.27 -23.41
N PRO A 599 50.03 13.97 -23.92
CA PRO A 599 50.48 15.26 -23.36
C PRO A 599 49.45 16.40 -23.44
N TYR A 600 48.39 16.22 -24.21
CA TYR A 600 47.32 17.21 -24.41
C TYR A 600 45.98 16.77 -23.80
N GLN A 601 45.88 15.55 -23.28
CA GLN A 601 44.62 14.93 -22.86
C GLN A 601 43.90 15.76 -21.79
N GLU A 602 44.56 16.11 -20.68
CA GLU A 602 43.97 16.95 -19.62
C GLU A 602 43.44 18.30 -20.16
N ARG A 603 44.16 18.92 -21.10
CA ARG A 603 43.77 20.23 -21.67
C ARG A 603 42.57 20.10 -22.62
N LEU A 604 42.49 19.02 -23.39
CA LEU A 604 41.34 18.72 -24.26
C LEU A 604 40.11 18.36 -23.44
N GLU A 605 40.27 17.55 -22.40
CA GLU A 605 39.21 17.09 -21.49
C GLU A 605 38.68 18.25 -20.63
N SER A 606 39.56 19.11 -20.11
CA SER A 606 39.18 20.37 -19.46
C SER A 606 38.33 21.27 -20.37
N GLN A 607 38.67 21.38 -21.67
CA GLN A 607 37.90 22.17 -22.64
C GLN A 607 36.58 21.50 -23.07
N LYS A 608 36.53 20.17 -23.20
CA LYS A 608 35.27 19.42 -23.34
C LYS A 608 34.33 19.79 -22.19
N ASN A 609 34.82 19.68 -20.97
CA ASN A 609 34.03 19.86 -19.76
C ASN A 609 33.56 21.31 -19.60
N LEU A 610 34.39 22.29 -19.98
CA LEU A 610 33.98 23.69 -20.02
C LEU A 610 32.87 23.94 -21.06
N ALA A 611 33.01 23.40 -22.28
CA ALA A 611 32.05 23.56 -23.35
C ALA A 611 30.69 22.92 -23.01
N GLU A 612 30.70 21.69 -22.48
CA GLU A 612 29.50 20.98 -22.05
C GLU A 612 28.82 21.67 -20.86
N GLN A 613 29.59 22.13 -19.86
CA GLN A 613 29.01 22.88 -18.74
C GLN A 613 28.39 24.23 -19.19
N GLN A 614 28.96 24.90 -20.20
CA GLN A 614 28.34 26.10 -20.79
C GLN A 614 27.05 25.77 -21.56
N GLU A 615 27.01 24.65 -22.29
CA GLU A 615 25.80 24.22 -23.00
C GLU A 615 24.66 23.84 -22.03
N ILE A 616 24.95 23.05 -20.98
CA ILE A 616 23.98 22.68 -19.94
C ILE A 616 23.42 23.95 -19.25
N LYS A 617 24.29 24.89 -18.86
CA LYS A 617 23.88 26.18 -18.27
C LYS A 617 23.01 27.01 -19.22
N ASN A 618 23.21 26.92 -20.53
CA ASN A 618 22.38 27.62 -21.52
C ASN A 618 21.03 26.93 -21.72
N MET A 619 20.97 25.59 -21.74
CA MET A 619 19.70 24.84 -21.83
C MET A 619 18.79 25.11 -20.63
N ILE A 620 19.34 25.11 -19.41
CA ILE A 620 18.63 25.46 -18.18
C ILE A 620 18.14 26.93 -18.22
N ARG A 621 18.97 27.85 -18.73
CA ARG A 621 18.59 29.27 -18.88
C ARG A 621 17.53 29.54 -19.95
N GLN A 622 17.40 28.66 -20.95
CA GLN A 622 16.39 28.74 -21.99
C GLN A 622 15.05 28.15 -21.55
N SER A 623 15.06 27.14 -20.69
CA SER A 623 13.87 26.47 -20.13
C SER A 623 13.21 27.31 -19.01
N ARG A 624 12.91 28.57 -19.31
CA ARG A 624 12.31 29.56 -18.39
C ARG A 624 10.79 29.45 -18.31
N LYS A 625 10.32 28.27 -17.94
CA LYS A 625 9.00 28.05 -17.34
C LYS A 625 9.16 27.05 -16.19
N ILE A 626 8.20 27.07 -15.25
CA ILE A 626 8.35 26.47 -13.93
C ILE A 626 7.22 25.45 -13.71
N THR A 627 6.89 24.66 -14.73
CA THR A 627 5.97 23.52 -14.59
C THR A 627 6.74 22.21 -14.43
N ARG A 628 6.06 21.20 -13.86
CA ARG A 628 6.57 19.83 -13.71
C ARG A 628 6.89 19.18 -15.07
N ASP A 629 6.17 19.56 -16.12
CA ASP A 629 6.42 19.09 -17.49
C ASP A 629 7.61 19.79 -18.16
N ASP A 630 7.80 21.11 -17.98
CA ASP A 630 9.01 21.80 -18.47
C ASP A 630 10.30 21.17 -17.87
N LEU A 631 10.23 20.79 -16.59
CA LEU A 631 11.32 20.13 -15.87
C LEU A 631 11.56 18.69 -16.39
N THR A 632 10.49 17.97 -16.73
CA THR A 632 10.57 16.62 -17.30
C THR A 632 11.14 16.64 -18.72
N GLU A 633 10.71 17.57 -19.58
CA GLU A 633 11.26 17.77 -20.93
C GLU A 633 12.76 18.16 -20.87
N LEU A 634 13.13 19.06 -19.94
CA LEU A 634 14.52 19.43 -19.71
C LEU A 634 15.38 18.24 -19.27
N LYS A 635 14.83 17.35 -18.43
CA LYS A 635 15.52 16.13 -17.99
C LYS A 635 15.83 15.20 -19.16
N GLU A 636 14.85 14.89 -20.01
CA GLU A 636 15.06 14.01 -21.16
C GLU A 636 16.02 14.65 -22.19
N ARG A 637 15.85 15.93 -22.50
CA ARG A 637 16.75 16.66 -23.42
C ARG A 637 18.20 16.77 -22.91
N LEU A 638 18.43 16.67 -21.60
CA LEU A 638 19.77 16.56 -21.00
C LEU A 638 20.34 15.13 -21.11
N LYS A 639 19.50 14.07 -21.08
CA LYS A 639 19.94 12.69 -21.35
C LYS A 639 20.30 12.48 -22.83
N GLU A 640 19.44 12.93 -23.75
CA GLU A 640 19.58 12.76 -25.21
C GLU A 640 20.94 13.23 -25.76
N LYS A 641 21.60 14.16 -25.06
CA LYS A 641 22.83 14.81 -25.51
C LYS A 641 24.12 14.16 -25.03
N GLU A 642 24.09 13.06 -24.29
CA GLU A 642 25.29 12.31 -23.88
C GLU A 642 26.40 13.21 -23.30
N PHE A 643 26.04 14.06 -22.33
CA PHE A 643 27.01 14.88 -21.58
C PHE A 643 27.85 14.02 -20.64
N GLU A 644 29.05 14.49 -20.28
CA GLU A 644 29.88 13.85 -19.26
C GLU A 644 29.08 13.63 -17.94
N PRO A 645 28.92 12.39 -17.42
CA PRO A 645 28.02 12.10 -16.30
C PRO A 645 28.24 12.99 -15.07
N GLY A 646 29.49 13.22 -14.67
CA GLY A 646 29.84 14.07 -13.54
C GLY A 646 29.52 15.57 -13.71
N LEU A 647 29.22 16.03 -14.94
CA LEU A 647 28.77 17.40 -15.20
C LEU A 647 27.25 17.55 -15.23
N VAL A 648 26.51 16.49 -15.58
CA VAL A 648 25.05 16.52 -15.70
C VAL A 648 24.34 16.04 -14.42
N LEU A 649 24.94 15.11 -13.66
CA LEU A 649 24.36 14.56 -12.42
C LEU A 649 23.85 15.64 -11.44
N PRO A 650 24.59 16.72 -11.11
CA PRO A 650 24.12 17.71 -10.14
C PRO A 650 22.91 18.52 -10.63
N TYR A 651 22.66 18.55 -11.94
CA TYR A 651 21.46 19.17 -12.53
C TYR A 651 20.29 18.18 -12.62
N PHE A 652 20.55 16.88 -12.84
CA PHE A 652 19.51 15.85 -12.69
C PHE A 652 18.98 15.82 -11.24
N GLU A 653 19.86 15.81 -10.24
CA GLU A 653 19.48 15.88 -8.82
C GLU A 653 18.65 17.16 -8.51
N GLN A 654 19.03 18.32 -9.05
CA GLN A 654 18.26 19.56 -8.88
C GLN A 654 16.89 19.53 -9.56
N ILE A 655 16.77 18.88 -10.72
CA ILE A 655 15.50 18.73 -11.44
C ILE A 655 14.60 17.71 -10.72
N GLU A 656 15.16 16.57 -10.29
CA GLU A 656 14.43 15.52 -9.57
C GLU A 656 13.93 16.01 -8.21
N ASN A 657 14.77 16.66 -7.42
CA ASN A 657 14.36 17.25 -6.14
C ASN A 657 13.28 18.33 -6.33
N LYS A 658 13.30 19.07 -7.44
CA LYS A 658 12.29 20.08 -7.72
C LYS A 658 10.97 19.49 -8.22
N ILE A 659 11.00 18.45 -9.05
CA ILE A 659 9.79 17.69 -9.42
C ILE A 659 9.19 17.08 -8.15
N ARG A 660 10.01 16.41 -7.33
CA ARG A 660 9.60 15.86 -6.03
C ARG A 660 8.90 16.90 -5.15
N GLN A 661 9.49 18.09 -4.99
CA GLN A 661 8.84 19.17 -4.22
C GLN A 661 7.54 19.67 -4.84
N MET A 662 7.39 19.67 -6.17
CA MET A 662 6.13 20.07 -6.80
C MET A 662 5.05 19.01 -6.57
N ASP A 663 5.38 17.74 -6.82
CA ASP A 663 4.51 16.60 -6.59
C ASP A 663 4.11 16.46 -5.10
N GLU A 664 5.04 16.65 -4.16
CA GLU A 664 4.79 16.62 -2.70
C GLU A 664 3.80 17.71 -2.27
N ASN A 665 3.93 18.94 -2.79
CA ASN A 665 3.00 20.03 -2.47
C ASN A 665 1.62 19.80 -3.12
N GLU A 666 1.56 19.37 -4.39
CA GLU A 666 0.29 19.14 -5.10
C GLU A 666 -0.48 17.96 -4.50
N ILE A 667 0.22 16.87 -4.13
CA ILE A 667 -0.38 15.76 -3.37
C ILE A 667 -0.91 16.26 -2.02
N ALA A 668 -0.14 17.05 -1.27
CA ALA A 668 -0.58 17.57 0.04
C ALA A 668 -1.82 18.49 -0.09
N GLU A 669 -1.90 19.33 -1.13
CA GLU A 669 -3.08 20.14 -1.43
C GLU A 669 -4.30 19.28 -1.82
N ILE A 670 -4.11 18.13 -2.47
CA ILE A 670 -5.19 17.19 -2.83
C ILE A 670 -5.64 16.33 -1.64
N THR A 671 -4.70 15.86 -0.80
CA THR A 671 -5.04 15.02 0.38
C THR A 671 -5.57 15.81 1.57
N GLY A 672 -5.25 17.11 1.66
CA GLY A 672 -5.67 17.98 2.76
C GLY A 672 -5.31 17.40 4.13
N ASP A 673 -6.34 17.19 4.96
CA ASP A 673 -6.25 16.39 6.19
C ASP A 673 -7.07 15.09 6.05
N PRO A 674 -6.41 13.93 5.82
CA PRO A 674 -7.08 12.65 5.69
C PRO A 674 -7.86 12.20 6.93
N ALA A 675 -7.59 12.74 8.13
CA ALA A 675 -8.26 12.30 9.36
C ALA A 675 -9.73 12.77 9.44
N HIS A 676 -10.04 13.94 8.86
CA HIS A 676 -11.38 14.55 8.90
C HIS A 676 -12.14 14.43 7.56
N MET A 677 -11.44 14.02 6.49
CA MET A 677 -11.99 13.82 5.14
C MET A 677 -13.12 12.77 5.10
N SER A 678 -14.19 13.06 4.34
CA SER A 678 -15.29 12.14 4.08
C SER A 678 -14.97 11.12 2.97
N PHE A 679 -15.82 10.09 2.81
CA PHE A 679 -15.62 9.07 1.79
C PHE A 679 -15.62 9.63 0.36
N ASP A 680 -16.54 10.56 0.04
CA ASP A 680 -16.71 11.08 -1.32
C ASP A 680 -15.55 12.02 -1.70
N GLU A 681 -15.07 12.85 -0.75
CA GLU A 681 -13.87 13.69 -0.91
C GLU A 681 -12.60 12.84 -1.04
N GLY A 682 -12.46 11.81 -0.21
CA GLY A 682 -11.32 10.90 -0.28
C GLY A 682 -11.29 10.07 -1.56
N MET A 683 -12.46 9.72 -2.11
CA MET A 683 -12.56 9.05 -3.41
C MET A 683 -12.14 9.97 -4.56
N ASP A 684 -12.55 11.23 -4.55
CA ASP A 684 -12.14 12.24 -5.53
C ASP A 684 -10.63 12.54 -5.43
N ALA A 685 -10.09 12.69 -4.22
CA ALA A 685 -8.65 12.80 -3.99
C ALA A 685 -7.88 11.56 -4.47
N TYR A 686 -8.39 10.35 -4.19
CA TYR A 686 -7.80 9.09 -4.62
C TYR A 686 -7.78 8.98 -6.16
N GLN A 687 -8.87 9.33 -6.84
CA GLN A 687 -8.94 9.32 -8.30
C GLN A 687 -7.98 10.34 -8.93
N LYS A 688 -7.92 11.58 -8.41
CA LYS A 688 -6.96 12.60 -8.85
C LYS A 688 -5.51 12.12 -8.72
N ILE A 689 -5.15 11.51 -7.61
CA ILE A 689 -3.79 10.97 -7.39
C ILE A 689 -3.55 9.72 -8.26
N ALA A 690 -4.55 8.88 -8.48
CA ALA A 690 -4.45 7.68 -9.31
C ALA A 690 -4.28 8.00 -10.80
N GLU A 691 -4.94 9.04 -11.33
CA GLU A 691 -4.78 9.50 -12.71
C GLU A 691 -3.58 10.45 -12.90
N GLY A 692 -3.19 11.20 -11.85
CA GLY A 692 -2.17 12.25 -11.93
C GLY A 692 -0.73 11.76 -12.20
N PRO A 693 0.13 12.61 -12.81
CA PRO A 693 1.44 12.23 -13.33
C PRO A 693 2.58 12.29 -12.28
N TYR A 694 2.29 11.99 -11.01
CA TYR A 694 3.23 12.12 -9.90
C TYR A 694 4.35 11.04 -9.91
N LEU A 695 5.46 11.30 -9.22
CA LEU A 695 6.50 10.31 -8.95
C LEU A 695 5.90 9.05 -8.28
N PRO A 696 6.26 7.82 -8.73
CA PRO A 696 5.65 6.59 -8.21
C PRO A 696 5.73 6.45 -6.68
N ASP A 697 6.88 6.76 -6.07
CA ASP A 697 7.07 6.60 -4.63
C ASP A 697 6.28 7.62 -3.77
N LEU A 698 5.84 8.73 -4.36
CA LEU A 698 4.90 9.66 -3.71
C LEU A 698 3.45 9.22 -3.94
N LYS A 699 3.14 8.83 -5.19
CA LYS A 699 1.83 8.38 -5.65
C LYS A 699 1.36 7.14 -4.87
N ASP A 700 2.20 6.12 -4.77
CA ASP A 700 1.88 4.85 -4.10
C ASP A 700 1.64 5.08 -2.59
N ASN A 701 2.50 5.87 -1.93
CA ASN A 701 2.34 6.25 -0.53
C ASN A 701 1.02 7.02 -0.28
N ALA A 702 0.69 7.99 -1.13
CA ALA A 702 -0.51 8.80 -0.97
C ALA A 702 -1.80 8.00 -1.25
N LEU A 703 -1.78 7.12 -2.26
CA LEU A 703 -2.87 6.18 -2.53
C LEU A 703 -3.03 5.16 -1.40
N GLU A 704 -1.94 4.70 -0.77
CA GLU A 704 -2.03 3.84 0.41
C GLU A 704 -2.69 4.56 1.60
N LEU A 705 -2.26 5.79 1.92
CA LEU A 705 -2.85 6.59 3.00
C LEU A 705 -4.35 6.84 2.79
N LEU A 706 -4.75 7.26 1.59
CA LEU A 706 -6.16 7.44 1.24
C LEU A 706 -6.93 6.10 1.25
N SER A 707 -6.33 5.01 0.74
CA SER A 707 -6.95 3.68 0.76
C SER A 707 -7.19 3.18 2.18
N ARG A 708 -6.25 3.39 3.11
CA ARG A 708 -6.42 3.07 4.54
C ARG A 708 -7.60 3.84 5.14
N ARG A 709 -7.67 5.16 4.92
CA ARG A 709 -8.79 6.01 5.40
C ARG A 709 -10.14 5.59 4.82
N LEU A 710 -10.22 5.40 3.49
CA LEU A 710 -11.44 4.98 2.80
C LEU A 710 -11.89 3.58 3.24
N SER A 711 -10.95 2.66 3.47
CA SER A 711 -11.22 1.33 4.01
C SER A 711 -11.74 1.38 5.45
N LYS A 712 -11.23 2.28 6.31
CA LYS A 712 -11.78 2.47 7.66
C LYS A 712 -13.24 2.93 7.57
N ILE A 713 -13.53 4.03 6.88
CA ILE A 713 -14.90 4.57 6.77
C ILE A 713 -15.88 3.49 6.24
N LYS A 714 -15.47 2.70 5.25
CA LYS A 714 -16.31 1.63 4.69
C LYS A 714 -16.39 0.38 5.54
N THR A 715 -15.39 0.11 6.38
CA THR A 715 -15.45 -0.94 7.40
C THR A 715 -16.47 -0.56 8.46
N ASP A 716 -16.39 0.66 8.98
CA ASP A 716 -17.27 1.18 10.01
C ASP A 716 -18.73 1.22 9.52
N GLU A 717 -18.99 1.77 8.32
CA GLU A 717 -20.32 1.73 7.68
C GLU A 717 -20.80 0.28 7.49
N CYS A 718 -19.93 -0.65 7.12
CA CYS A 718 -20.30 -2.04 6.89
C CYS A 718 -20.64 -2.81 8.19
N GLU A 719 -19.89 -2.64 9.28
CA GLU A 719 -20.20 -3.29 10.57
C GLU A 719 -21.56 -2.84 11.10
N GLN A 720 -21.84 -1.54 11.02
CA GLN A 720 -23.11 -0.99 11.47
C GLN A 720 -24.29 -1.48 10.60
N LEU A 721 -24.10 -1.58 9.27
CA LEU A 721 -25.09 -2.18 8.36
C LEU A 721 -25.31 -3.69 8.63
N VAL A 722 -24.25 -4.41 8.99
CA VAL A 722 -24.30 -5.83 9.38
C VAL A 722 -25.10 -6.01 10.66
N ASN A 723 -24.79 -5.25 11.70
CA ASN A 723 -25.47 -5.33 13.00
C ASN A 723 -26.93 -4.91 12.88
N LYS A 724 -27.22 -3.87 12.09
CA LYS A 724 -28.60 -3.44 11.77
C LYS A 724 -29.43 -4.57 11.15
N LEU A 725 -28.99 -5.15 10.03
CA LEU A 725 -29.72 -6.23 9.37
C LEU A 725 -29.85 -7.47 10.27
N LYS A 726 -28.83 -7.78 11.07
CA LYS A 726 -28.88 -8.88 12.04
C LYS A 726 -29.95 -8.62 13.11
N ASN A 727 -29.97 -7.44 13.71
CA ASN A 727 -30.95 -7.03 14.71
C ASN A 727 -32.38 -7.02 14.16
N GLU A 728 -32.60 -6.56 12.92
CA GLU A 728 -33.91 -6.60 12.26
C GLU A 728 -34.40 -8.05 12.00
N LEU A 729 -33.50 -8.96 11.62
CA LEU A 729 -33.82 -10.38 11.46
C LEU A 729 -34.15 -11.04 12.81
N GLU A 730 -33.46 -10.67 13.90
CA GLU A 730 -33.74 -11.16 15.25
C GLU A 730 -35.07 -10.61 15.82
N GLU A 731 -35.32 -9.29 15.74
CA GLU A 731 -36.59 -8.69 16.19
C GLU A 731 -37.79 -9.19 15.36
N ALA A 732 -37.60 -9.56 14.08
CA ALA A 732 -38.61 -10.20 13.23
C ALA A 732 -38.80 -11.72 13.50
N GLY A 733 -38.06 -12.32 14.43
CA GLY A 733 -38.19 -13.73 14.79
C GLY A 733 -37.69 -14.72 13.73
N ILE A 734 -36.72 -14.30 12.91
CA ILE A 734 -36.02 -15.19 11.97
C ILE A 734 -34.99 -16.01 12.74
N THR A 735 -35.03 -17.34 12.58
CA THR A 735 -34.10 -18.23 13.27
C THR A 735 -32.72 -18.16 12.62
N GLU A 736 -31.68 -18.02 13.45
CA GLU A 736 -30.28 -18.05 12.99
C GLU A 736 -30.01 -19.34 12.18
N SER A 737 -29.40 -19.17 11.02
CA SER A 737 -29.27 -20.22 10.01
C SER A 737 -27.79 -20.38 9.67
N GLN A 738 -27.28 -21.62 9.70
CA GLN A 738 -25.89 -21.95 9.30
C GLN A 738 -25.60 -21.72 7.81
N LYS A 739 -26.55 -21.13 7.08
CA LYS A 739 -26.44 -20.69 5.68
C LYS A 739 -26.46 -19.17 5.53
N HIS A 740 -26.61 -18.43 6.63
CA HIS A 740 -26.53 -16.97 6.68
C HIS A 740 -25.14 -16.58 7.20
N TYR A 741 -24.43 -15.77 6.44
CA TYR A 741 -23.09 -15.29 6.76
C TYR A 741 -23.11 -13.76 6.76
N PHE A 742 -22.71 -13.18 7.88
CA PHE A 742 -22.54 -11.73 8.06
C PHE A 742 -21.05 -11.41 7.95
N TYR A 743 -20.69 -10.30 7.29
CA TYR A 743 -19.29 -9.97 7.03
C TYR A 743 -18.60 -9.33 8.24
N PRO A 744 -17.48 -9.89 8.75
CA PRO A 744 -16.84 -9.41 9.98
C PRO A 744 -15.82 -8.30 9.68
N ALA A 745 -16.30 -7.10 9.30
CA ALA A 745 -15.47 -6.11 8.62
C ALA A 745 -14.25 -5.61 9.42
N ARG A 746 -14.35 -5.27 10.73
CA ARG A 746 -13.15 -4.91 11.55
C ARG A 746 -12.18 -6.07 11.63
N LYS A 747 -12.65 -7.31 11.76
CA LYS A 747 -11.75 -8.47 11.80
C LYS A 747 -10.99 -8.64 10.48
N VAL A 748 -11.61 -8.35 9.34
CA VAL A 748 -10.92 -8.40 8.04
C VAL A 748 -9.92 -7.24 7.91
N LEU A 749 -10.32 -6.00 8.24
CA LEU A 749 -9.44 -4.82 8.22
C LEU A 749 -8.20 -5.00 9.11
N LEU A 750 -8.39 -5.49 10.33
CA LEU A 750 -7.34 -5.78 11.31
C LEU A 750 -6.56 -7.08 11.01
N LYS A 751 -6.91 -7.83 9.95
CA LYS A 751 -6.31 -9.13 9.59
C LYS A 751 -6.43 -10.20 10.69
N GLN A 752 -7.47 -10.10 11.52
CA GLN A 752 -7.78 -10.98 12.67
C GLN A 752 -8.88 -12.02 12.37
N ALA A 753 -9.60 -11.90 11.25
CA ALA A 753 -10.65 -12.84 10.87
C ALA A 753 -10.09 -14.25 10.68
N ALA A 754 -10.71 -15.25 11.31
CA ALA A 754 -10.33 -16.64 11.05
C ALA A 754 -10.82 -17.07 9.66
N PRO A 755 -10.09 -17.92 8.90
CA PRO A 755 -10.51 -18.32 7.55
C PRO A 755 -11.93 -18.92 7.50
N GLN A 756 -12.37 -19.59 8.56
CA GLN A 756 -13.71 -20.17 8.66
C GLN A 756 -14.83 -19.11 8.77
N GLU A 757 -14.51 -17.87 9.11
CA GLU A 757 -15.44 -16.75 9.15
C GLU A 757 -15.62 -16.08 7.77
N THR A 758 -14.66 -16.24 6.85
CA THR A 758 -14.67 -15.54 5.55
C THR A 758 -14.71 -16.48 4.33
N GLU A 759 -14.22 -17.72 4.39
CA GLU A 759 -14.05 -18.63 3.24
C GLU A 759 -15.28 -18.73 2.32
N VAL A 760 -16.49 -18.79 2.89
CA VAL A 760 -17.75 -18.86 2.12
C VAL A 760 -18.12 -17.51 1.49
N ILE A 761 -17.82 -16.40 2.17
CA ILE A 761 -18.03 -15.04 1.66
C ILE A 761 -17.02 -14.74 0.55
N ASP A 762 -15.74 -15.00 0.79
CA ASP A 762 -14.64 -14.79 -0.16
C ASP A 762 -14.87 -15.60 -1.45
N TYR A 763 -15.28 -16.87 -1.32
CA TYR A 763 -15.63 -17.69 -2.47
C TYR A 763 -16.85 -17.16 -3.22
N ALA A 764 -17.91 -16.72 -2.52
CA ALA A 764 -19.10 -16.16 -3.15
C ALA A 764 -18.78 -14.86 -3.91
N MET A 765 -18.04 -13.94 -3.27
CA MET A 765 -17.55 -12.70 -3.87
C MET A 765 -16.73 -12.97 -5.13
N ALA A 766 -15.70 -13.83 -5.04
CA ALA A 766 -14.88 -14.22 -6.18
C ALA A 766 -15.64 -14.98 -7.28
N SER A 767 -16.75 -15.64 -6.95
CA SER A 767 -17.55 -16.43 -7.91
C SER A 767 -18.59 -15.64 -8.69
N TYR A 768 -19.27 -14.67 -8.06
CA TYR A 768 -20.36 -13.93 -8.71
C TYR A 768 -20.51 -12.44 -8.35
N ALA A 769 -19.59 -11.87 -7.57
CA ALA A 769 -19.49 -10.42 -7.36
C ALA A 769 -18.09 -9.85 -7.69
N ALA A 770 -17.30 -10.55 -8.51
CA ALA A 770 -15.90 -10.22 -8.87
C ALA A 770 -15.72 -8.98 -9.78
N GLY A 771 -16.62 -8.01 -9.65
CA GLY A 771 -16.62 -6.69 -10.29
C GLY A 771 -17.32 -5.66 -9.40
N ASN A 772 -17.28 -5.86 -8.08
CA ASN A 772 -17.68 -4.90 -7.06
C ASN A 772 -16.69 -3.73 -7.00
N GLY A 773 -17.11 -2.61 -6.41
CA GLY A 773 -16.23 -1.47 -6.14
C GLY A 773 -15.08 -1.80 -5.18
N LEU A 774 -13.96 -1.09 -5.31
CA LEU A 774 -12.74 -1.24 -4.48
C LEU A 774 -13.01 -1.18 -2.96
N PHE A 775 -14.06 -0.46 -2.55
CA PHE A 775 -14.52 -0.34 -1.16
C PHE A 775 -16.01 -0.71 -1.03
N GLU A 776 -16.49 -1.65 -1.85
CA GLU A 776 -17.85 -2.20 -1.79
C GLU A 776 -17.80 -3.57 -1.08
N TYR A 777 -18.05 -3.55 0.22
CA TYR A 777 -18.02 -4.76 1.06
C TYR A 777 -19.40 -5.46 1.08
N PRO A 778 -19.44 -6.80 1.20
CA PRO A 778 -20.68 -7.52 1.44
C PRO A 778 -21.18 -7.25 2.86
N ILE A 779 -22.49 -7.09 3.01
CA ILE A 779 -23.17 -7.04 4.31
C ILE A 779 -23.58 -8.47 4.69
N PHE A 780 -24.23 -9.17 3.75
CA PHE A 780 -24.94 -10.42 4.03
C PHE A 780 -24.85 -11.39 2.85
N VAL A 781 -24.47 -12.63 3.13
CA VAL A 781 -24.37 -13.72 2.14
C VAL A 781 -25.25 -14.88 2.59
N VAL A 782 -26.06 -15.41 1.66
CA VAL A 782 -26.93 -16.56 1.91
C VAL A 782 -26.55 -17.70 0.98
N ASP A 783 -25.93 -18.74 1.53
CA ASP A 783 -25.49 -19.89 0.76
C ASP A 783 -26.57 -20.96 0.65
N THR A 784 -27.14 -21.11 -0.54
CA THR A 784 -28.13 -22.15 -0.88
C THR A 784 -27.51 -23.40 -1.51
N SER A 785 -26.19 -23.45 -1.71
CA SER A 785 -25.47 -24.62 -2.23
C SER A 785 -25.61 -25.85 -1.31
N ARG A 786 -25.42 -27.04 -1.88
CA ARG A 786 -25.62 -28.33 -1.18
C ARG A 786 -24.52 -28.72 -0.21
N ASN A 787 -23.36 -28.07 -0.30
CA ASN A 787 -22.12 -28.42 0.39
C ASN A 787 -21.52 -27.23 1.17
N ASN A 788 -22.30 -26.17 1.39
CA ASN A 788 -21.89 -24.92 2.03
C ASN A 788 -20.60 -24.32 1.43
N SER A 789 -20.58 -24.16 0.09
CA SER A 789 -19.42 -23.68 -0.67
C SER A 789 -19.56 -22.25 -1.23
N GLY A 790 -20.58 -21.50 -0.83
CA GLY A 790 -20.84 -20.13 -1.31
C GLY A 790 -21.34 -20.02 -2.76
N LYS A 791 -21.24 -21.09 -3.57
CA LYS A 791 -21.41 -21.05 -5.03
C LYS A 791 -22.81 -20.63 -5.54
N GLU A 792 -23.87 -20.95 -4.81
CA GLU A 792 -25.27 -20.70 -5.21
C GLU A 792 -25.98 -19.97 -4.08
N GLY A 793 -26.49 -18.77 -4.30
CA GLY A 793 -26.93 -17.91 -3.19
C GLY A 793 -27.26 -16.47 -3.57
N ILE A 794 -27.34 -15.62 -2.56
CA ILE A 794 -27.32 -14.15 -2.71
C ILE A 794 -26.14 -13.54 -1.95
N ILE A 795 -25.66 -12.39 -2.45
CA ILE A 795 -24.78 -11.45 -1.75
C ILE A 795 -25.49 -10.10 -1.78
N LEU A 796 -25.64 -9.47 -0.62
CA LEU A 796 -26.14 -8.11 -0.50
C LEU A 796 -24.97 -7.19 -0.10
N THR A 797 -24.73 -6.15 -0.91
CA THR A 797 -23.83 -5.03 -0.60
C THR A 797 -24.68 -3.75 -0.48
N PRO A 798 -24.10 -2.60 -0.06
CA PRO A 798 -24.86 -1.34 0.00
C PRO A 798 -25.41 -0.86 -1.36
N GLU A 799 -24.73 -1.22 -2.46
CA GLU A 799 -25.02 -0.73 -3.80
C GLU A 799 -25.68 -1.78 -4.70
N HIS A 800 -25.47 -3.09 -4.44
CA HIS A 800 -25.89 -4.18 -5.33
C HIS A 800 -26.41 -5.42 -4.59
N LEU A 801 -27.42 -6.08 -5.18
CA LEU A 801 -27.84 -7.44 -4.84
C LEU A 801 -27.36 -8.38 -5.95
N TYR A 802 -26.35 -9.18 -5.66
CA TYR A 802 -25.87 -10.25 -6.55
C TYR A 802 -26.58 -11.56 -6.20
N TYR A 803 -26.86 -12.39 -7.21
CA TYR A 803 -27.37 -13.73 -6.99
C TYR A 803 -26.83 -14.75 -8.00
N SER A 804 -26.65 -15.99 -7.55
CA SER A 804 -26.13 -17.10 -8.35
C SER A 804 -27.09 -18.29 -8.33
N THR A 805 -27.42 -18.80 -9.51
CA THR A 805 -28.16 -20.06 -9.66
C THR A 805 -27.42 -21.01 -10.61
N LEU A 806 -26.89 -22.12 -10.05
CA LEU A 806 -26.17 -23.21 -10.72
C LEU A 806 -24.87 -22.83 -11.46
N MET A 807 -24.99 -22.05 -12.54
CA MET A 807 -23.89 -21.65 -13.45
C MET A 807 -24.02 -20.22 -13.97
N THR A 808 -25.11 -19.50 -13.63
CA THR A 808 -25.36 -18.13 -14.06
C THR A 808 -25.42 -17.20 -12.87
N SER A 809 -24.53 -16.22 -12.86
CA SER A 809 -24.51 -15.08 -11.96
C SER A 809 -25.32 -13.92 -12.53
N TYR A 810 -25.91 -13.13 -11.64
CA TYR A 810 -26.71 -11.96 -11.96
C TYR A 810 -26.49 -10.87 -10.91
N ARG A 811 -26.70 -9.62 -11.30
CA ARG A 811 -26.66 -8.43 -10.45
C ARG A 811 -27.95 -7.64 -10.63
N ILE A 812 -28.46 -7.08 -9.54
CA ILE A 812 -29.51 -6.05 -9.53
C ILE A 812 -28.95 -4.88 -8.73
N ASP A 813 -28.98 -3.68 -9.28
CA ASP A 813 -28.50 -2.49 -8.56
C ASP A 813 -29.53 -2.09 -7.50
N VAL A 814 -29.13 -1.85 -6.25
CA VAL A 814 -30.06 -1.55 -5.13
C VAL A 814 -31.00 -0.38 -5.45
N PRO A 815 -30.56 0.74 -6.06
CA PRO A 815 -31.45 1.82 -6.48
C PRO A 815 -32.52 1.42 -7.51
N SER A 816 -32.34 0.32 -8.25
CA SER A 816 -33.28 -0.17 -9.27
C SER A 816 -34.41 -1.05 -8.73
N ILE A 817 -34.31 -1.53 -7.48
CA ILE A 817 -35.33 -2.35 -6.82
C ILE A 817 -36.54 -1.48 -6.44
N ASP A 818 -37.75 -2.03 -6.62
CA ASP A 818 -39.03 -1.41 -6.28
C ASP A 818 -39.64 -2.04 -5.00
N GLU A 819 -39.61 -3.37 -4.92
CA GLU A 819 -40.03 -4.14 -3.74
C GLU A 819 -39.32 -5.52 -3.67
N ILE A 820 -39.24 -6.09 -2.47
CA ILE A 820 -38.96 -7.51 -2.24
C ILE A 820 -40.19 -8.14 -1.58
N THR A 821 -40.75 -9.17 -2.22
CA THR A 821 -41.99 -9.83 -1.75
C THR A 821 -41.86 -11.34 -1.66
N ALA A 822 -42.47 -11.91 -0.62
CA ALA A 822 -42.65 -13.34 -0.48
C ALA A 822 -43.92 -13.83 -1.19
N SER A 823 -43.83 -15.00 -1.82
CA SER A 823 -44.99 -15.79 -2.19
C SER A 823 -44.94 -17.13 -1.45
N THR A 824 -46.03 -17.49 -0.78
CA THR A 824 -46.15 -18.71 0.04
C THR A 824 -46.91 -19.84 -0.67
N GLY A 825 -47.57 -19.55 -1.80
CA GLY A 825 -48.44 -20.48 -2.53
C GLY A 825 -47.70 -21.72 -3.08
N LEU A 826 -48.43 -22.84 -3.25
CA LEU A 826 -47.85 -24.17 -3.47
C LEU A 826 -46.87 -24.28 -4.66
N LEU A 827 -47.12 -23.58 -5.77
CA LEU A 827 -46.33 -23.69 -7.00
C LEU A 827 -45.29 -22.57 -7.16
N ASN A 828 -45.59 -21.37 -6.67
CA ASN A 828 -44.77 -20.17 -6.85
C ASN A 828 -44.11 -19.74 -5.53
N ARG A 829 -43.64 -20.69 -4.71
CA ARG A 829 -43.05 -20.36 -3.40
C ARG A 829 -41.66 -19.76 -3.53
N GLY A 830 -41.40 -18.67 -2.83
CA GLY A 830 -40.06 -18.10 -2.62
C GLY A 830 -40.06 -16.59 -2.42
N VAL A 831 -38.86 -16.01 -2.37
CA VAL A 831 -38.63 -14.56 -2.35
C VAL A 831 -38.44 -14.05 -3.78
N TYR A 832 -39.03 -12.89 -4.07
CA TYR A 832 -38.99 -12.24 -5.38
C TYR A 832 -38.61 -10.77 -5.23
N VAL A 833 -37.68 -10.31 -6.06
CA VAL A 833 -37.33 -8.90 -6.24
C VAL A 833 -38.13 -8.37 -7.43
N THR A 834 -38.85 -7.27 -7.27
CA THR A 834 -39.42 -6.51 -8.40
C THR A 834 -38.55 -5.29 -8.63
N GLU A 835 -38.11 -5.07 -9.88
CA GLU A 835 -37.40 -3.86 -10.30
C GLU A 835 -38.39 -2.77 -10.73
N LYS A 836 -37.98 -1.49 -10.63
CA LYS A 836 -38.76 -0.30 -11.03
C LYS A 836 -39.16 -0.27 -12.52
N ASN A 837 -38.60 -1.18 -13.32
CA ASN A 837 -38.94 -1.42 -14.73
C ASN A 837 -40.07 -2.47 -14.92
N GLY A 838 -40.60 -3.07 -13.83
CA GLY A 838 -41.63 -4.10 -13.83
C GLY A 838 -41.13 -5.55 -13.93
N LYS A 839 -39.81 -5.78 -14.06
CA LYS A 839 -39.21 -7.12 -14.07
C LYS A 839 -39.26 -7.73 -12.68
N LYS A 840 -39.88 -8.92 -12.57
CA LYS A 840 -39.96 -9.69 -11.32
C LYS A 840 -39.05 -10.92 -11.38
N THR A 841 -38.07 -10.96 -10.49
CA THR A 841 -36.95 -11.89 -10.44
C THR A 841 -37.04 -12.74 -9.18
N LYS A 842 -36.94 -14.08 -9.28
CA LYS A 842 -36.91 -14.96 -8.11
C LYS A 842 -35.48 -15.12 -7.61
N ILE A 843 -35.23 -14.91 -6.31
CA ILE A 843 -33.89 -15.03 -5.70
C ILE A 843 -33.77 -16.26 -4.78
N PRO A 844 -32.56 -16.80 -4.57
CA PRO A 844 -32.27 -17.79 -3.52
C PRO A 844 -32.55 -17.28 -2.10
N TYR A 845 -32.85 -18.18 -1.15
CA TYR A 845 -33.10 -17.89 0.27
C TYR A 845 -32.90 -19.15 1.13
N ALA A 846 -32.68 -18.99 2.45
CA ALA A 846 -32.36 -20.10 3.37
C ALA A 846 -33.11 -20.07 4.73
N VAL A 847 -34.40 -19.71 4.71
CA VAL A 847 -35.30 -19.63 5.89
C VAL A 847 -36.47 -20.63 5.84
N GLU A 848 -37.12 -20.89 6.98
CA GLU A 848 -38.31 -21.75 7.02
C GLU A 848 -39.51 -21.18 6.24
N ASN A 849 -40.38 -22.08 5.75
CA ASN A 849 -41.64 -21.73 5.08
C ASN A 849 -42.56 -20.81 5.90
N LYS A 850 -42.46 -20.83 7.24
CA LYS A 850 -43.25 -19.96 8.15
C LYS A 850 -42.68 -18.54 8.23
N GLN A 851 -41.35 -18.41 8.13
CA GLN A 851 -40.60 -17.17 8.26
C GLN A 851 -40.47 -16.40 6.93
N LEU A 852 -40.73 -17.07 5.80
CA LEU A 852 -40.54 -16.52 4.45
C LEU A 852 -41.14 -15.12 4.24
N THR A 853 -42.33 -14.83 4.78
CA THR A 853 -42.98 -13.51 4.66
C THR A 853 -42.27 -12.44 5.50
N ALA A 854 -41.90 -12.75 6.75
CA ALA A 854 -41.18 -11.83 7.62
C ALA A 854 -39.76 -11.54 7.09
N TYR A 855 -39.06 -12.58 6.62
CA TYR A 855 -37.74 -12.47 6.00
C TYR A 855 -37.75 -11.58 4.75
N ALA A 856 -38.75 -11.73 3.88
CA ALA A 856 -38.90 -10.84 2.73
C ALA A 856 -39.26 -9.40 3.13
N GLY A 857 -40.03 -9.22 4.21
CA GLY A 857 -40.33 -7.91 4.80
C GLY A 857 -39.07 -7.19 5.30
N VAL A 858 -38.25 -7.87 6.11
CA VAL A 858 -36.97 -7.32 6.59
C VAL A 858 -36.05 -6.96 5.42
N LEU A 859 -35.89 -7.85 4.43
CA LEU A 859 -35.08 -7.53 3.24
C LEU A 859 -35.66 -6.36 2.43
N ASN A 860 -36.98 -6.16 2.41
CA ASN A 860 -37.60 -5.03 1.73
C ASN A 860 -37.33 -3.71 2.48
N GLU A 861 -37.55 -3.69 3.80
CA GLU A 861 -37.30 -2.52 4.64
C GLU A 861 -35.82 -2.13 4.65
N PHE A 862 -34.91 -3.11 4.74
CA PHE A 862 -33.46 -2.86 4.67
C PHE A 862 -33.00 -2.38 3.27
N ILE A 863 -33.59 -2.89 2.18
CA ILE A 863 -33.33 -2.36 0.83
C ILE A 863 -33.83 -0.92 0.69
N HIS A 864 -35.03 -0.59 1.20
CA HIS A 864 -35.49 0.80 1.18
C HIS A 864 -34.60 1.71 2.04
N TYR A 865 -34.14 1.25 3.20
CA TYR A 865 -33.18 1.97 4.03
C TYR A 865 -31.87 2.27 3.27
N LEU A 866 -31.33 1.32 2.50
CA LEU A 866 -30.18 1.56 1.60
C LEU A 866 -30.52 2.56 0.47
N GLN A 867 -31.77 2.60 0.01
CA GLN A 867 -32.25 3.54 -1.01
C GLN A 867 -32.57 4.95 -0.48
N GLU A 868 -32.87 5.13 0.81
CA GLU A 868 -33.19 6.44 1.42
C GLU A 868 -31.94 7.35 1.56
N LYS A 869 -30.74 6.83 1.21
CA LYS A 869 -29.48 7.56 1.03
C LYS A 869 -29.66 8.78 0.09
N PRO A 870 -29.59 10.03 0.59
CA PRO A 870 -30.08 11.19 -0.17
C PRO A 870 -29.27 11.56 -1.43
N ASP A 871 -29.97 12.00 -2.48
CA ASP A 871 -29.41 12.54 -3.74
C ASP A 871 -28.40 13.69 -3.55
N SER A 872 -28.37 14.35 -2.39
CA SER A 872 -27.36 15.37 -2.06
C SER A 872 -25.93 14.82 -1.98
N ARG A 873 -25.76 13.49 -1.85
CA ARG A 873 -24.44 12.82 -1.94
C ARG A 873 -24.02 12.53 -3.40
N ASN A 874 -24.81 12.91 -4.39
CA ASN A 874 -24.45 12.76 -5.81
C ASN A 874 -23.30 13.73 -6.17
N ILE A 875 -22.29 13.25 -6.87
CA ILE A 875 -21.13 14.04 -7.34
C ILE A 875 -21.58 15.31 -8.10
N SER A 876 -22.66 15.24 -8.88
CA SER A 876 -23.23 16.39 -9.62
C SER A 876 -23.96 17.43 -8.73
N TYR A 877 -24.26 17.09 -7.48
CA TYR A 877 -24.68 18.04 -6.46
C TYR A 877 -23.47 18.71 -5.81
N LEU A 878 -22.49 17.92 -5.35
CA LEU A 878 -21.27 18.36 -4.65
C LEU A 878 -20.34 19.22 -5.52
N ALA A 879 -20.32 19.03 -6.84
CA ALA A 879 -19.53 19.82 -7.79
C ALA A 879 -20.04 21.27 -8.02
N LYS A 880 -20.68 21.89 -7.02
CA LYS A 880 -21.23 23.26 -7.08
C LYS A 880 -20.56 24.13 -6.03
N GLU A 881 -19.95 25.24 -6.46
CA GLU A 881 -19.22 26.18 -5.58
C GLU A 881 -20.02 26.72 -4.38
N LYS A 882 -21.37 26.65 -4.41
CA LYS A 882 -22.25 27.05 -3.31
C LYS A 882 -23.49 26.16 -3.21
N HIS A 883 -23.83 25.80 -1.97
CA HIS A 883 -25.06 25.13 -1.60
C HIS A 883 -25.98 26.07 -0.81
N ASP A 884 -27.05 26.58 -1.42
CA ASP A 884 -28.10 27.39 -0.74
C ASP A 884 -28.97 26.57 0.24
N THR A 885 -28.70 25.26 0.33
CA THR A 885 -29.38 24.26 1.15
C THR A 885 -28.38 23.21 1.61
N ILE A 886 -28.26 23.03 2.92
CA ILE A 886 -27.44 21.98 3.54
C ILE A 886 -28.34 20.76 3.71
N CYS A 887 -27.92 19.60 3.20
CA CYS A 887 -28.53 18.33 3.57
C CYS A 887 -27.74 17.73 4.73
N CYS A 888 -28.43 17.23 5.74
CA CYS A 888 -27.79 16.50 6.82
C CYS A 888 -27.38 15.10 6.37
N PHE A 889 -26.09 14.77 6.47
CA PHE A 889 -25.59 13.42 6.14
C PHE A 889 -26.25 12.32 6.99
N ARG A 890 -26.54 12.62 8.26
CA ARG A 890 -27.08 11.69 9.27
C ARG A 890 -28.57 11.36 9.10
N CYS A 891 -29.41 12.26 8.60
CA CYS A 891 -30.87 12.04 8.56
C CYS A 891 -31.59 12.54 7.29
N GLY A 892 -30.87 13.03 6.28
CA GLY A 892 -31.45 13.54 5.03
C GLY A 892 -32.26 14.84 5.14
N TYR A 893 -32.37 15.44 6.34
CA TYR A 893 -33.09 16.69 6.50
C TYR A 893 -32.38 17.86 5.79
N VAL A 894 -33.13 18.61 4.98
CA VAL A 894 -32.62 19.75 4.21
C VAL A 894 -32.93 21.05 4.96
N TYR A 895 -31.90 21.83 5.27
CA TYR A 895 -32.00 23.06 6.05
C TYR A 895 -31.11 24.18 5.48
N LYS A 896 -31.15 25.37 6.09
CA LYS A 896 -30.44 26.56 5.59
C LYS A 896 -29.65 27.25 6.71
N GLY A 897 -28.33 27.24 6.58
CA GLY A 897 -27.40 27.89 7.50
C GLY A 897 -27.13 27.09 8.78
N GLY A 898 -25.93 27.29 9.34
CA GLY A 898 -25.44 26.60 10.54
C GLY A 898 -24.87 25.20 10.26
N ASN A 899 -23.87 24.80 11.03
CA ASN A 899 -23.17 23.53 10.86
C ASN A 899 -23.87 22.37 11.58
N ILE A 900 -25.04 22.57 12.17
CA ILE A 900 -25.72 21.57 13.02
C ILE A 900 -27.13 21.32 12.50
N CYS A 901 -27.48 20.06 12.26
CA CYS A 901 -28.80 19.68 11.79
C CYS A 901 -29.88 19.92 12.87
N PRO A 902 -30.93 20.70 12.58
CA PRO A 902 -31.99 20.96 13.56
C PRO A 902 -32.94 19.77 13.79
N LYS A 903 -32.89 18.71 12.95
CA LYS A 903 -33.70 17.50 13.12
C LYS A 903 -33.02 16.39 13.92
N CYS A 904 -31.69 16.24 13.82
CA CYS A 904 -30.97 15.11 14.43
C CYS A 904 -29.75 15.48 15.29
N GLY A 905 -29.36 16.76 15.38
CA GLY A 905 -28.24 17.19 16.22
C GLY A 905 -26.85 17.01 15.60
N PHE A 906 -26.73 16.17 14.58
CA PHE A 906 -25.49 15.92 13.86
C PHE A 906 -24.82 17.20 13.37
N LYS A 907 -23.51 17.29 13.61
CA LYS A 907 -22.65 18.38 13.19
C LYS A 907 -22.10 18.04 11.81
N ASN A 908 -22.61 18.69 10.77
CA ASN A 908 -21.98 18.67 9.45
C ASN A 908 -20.64 19.42 9.57
N ASN A 909 -19.52 18.71 9.42
CA ASN A 909 -18.21 19.32 9.18
C ASN A 909 -18.30 20.16 7.89
N ALA A 910 -17.67 21.34 7.90
CA ALA A 910 -17.70 22.35 6.82
C ALA A 910 -16.53 23.33 6.96
#